data_AF-A0AAU3TI02-F1
#
_entry.id   AF-A0AAU3TI02-F1
#
_cell.length_a   1.000
_cell.length_b   1.000
_cell.length_c   1.000
_cell.angle_alpha   90.00
_cell.angle_beta   90.00
_cell.angle_gamma   90.00
#
_symmetry.space_group_name_H-M   'P 1'
#
loop_
_entity.id
_entity.type
_entity.pdbx_description
1 polymer ?
#
loop_
_entity_poly.entity_id
_entity_poly.type
_entity_poly.pdbx_seq_one_letter_code
_entity_poly.pdbx_strand_id
1 'polypeptide(L)'
;MTAELVRGQNHPLSRTRVEIRVSAGTPVLALASACDDAGRLAGPESVAHPGARSLPGLQVPQAVAGEHRFAVDLDAVAPAVHRLGVLLVLPPGGPARFGAAPASYVAVADPEGAELAGYTLTGLESETAVVALELYRRQGSWKVRAVGQGYADGLGALLADAGLGAPAAMALAAAVVDAVAVAPDGAALAALPAAPLPADAAPGAPLGLPQPQSAGAGTTPAAPEQPEPVAVPVSGVPYPGPPGPAPADSGDSDEGPPTLSYVHPRRRRSTTEPPEPAPRAAEPEQPGRPPVPVAGDASGWSMEERLYNQVWGMFEDLARTVAAYRSACDFAESRMDRELDEALSDPRHRLGDSGNAARDEARARHDELVAQAKAVLDRDLAQLIAESEVVEPALPAAYARWANPVWHGHGVPEEAPMALRLGDLHLPERPDLRIPMLVRVPLERGLWIDNGRTGSEAAMTMDTDRLRRAAMDMAVAHAVRLLAVHPGDRFSVHVIDAAGAGAASLAPLVEAGVLAGPPAAGAAGVTRTLEELTRRVDLVQMAVRAGAPEDLPADVDTADQLLIVHDFPHGFDDRAVTRLRYLADEGPAVGVHLLMVADRDEASAYGPLLDPLWRSLMRLSPVPDNHLADPWVGHAWTFEPDLPPRGSRVLEQTLERIAATRRNARP
;
A
#
# COMPACT_ATOMS: atom_id res chain seq x y z
N MET A 1 16.00 -3.32 -6.35
CA MET A 1 14.61 -3.86 -6.31
C MET A 1 13.66 -2.70 -6.42
N THR A 2 12.53 -2.89 -7.09
CA THR A 2 11.46 -1.89 -7.18
C THR A 2 10.72 -1.82 -5.84
N ALA A 3 10.44 -0.62 -5.33
CA ALA A 3 9.63 -0.45 -4.13
C ALA A 3 8.14 -0.43 -4.49
N GLU A 4 7.38 -1.50 -4.19
CA GLU A 4 5.92 -1.45 -4.24
C GLU A 4 5.43 -0.57 -3.09
N LEU A 5 4.75 0.52 -3.43
CA LEU A 5 4.23 1.52 -2.49
C LEU A 5 2.76 1.24 -2.19
N VAL A 6 2.33 1.58 -0.98
CA VAL A 6 0.91 1.69 -0.60
C VAL A 6 0.51 3.16 -0.37
N ARG A 7 -0.79 3.43 -0.34
CA ARG A 7 -1.33 4.79 -0.21
C ARG A 7 -0.75 5.52 1.01
N GLY A 8 -0.14 6.68 0.79
CA GLY A 8 0.51 7.51 1.80
C GLY A 8 2.02 7.34 1.93
N GLN A 9 2.57 6.19 1.49
CA GLN A 9 4.00 5.84 1.60
C GLN A 9 4.88 6.74 0.74
N ASN A 10 6.12 6.97 1.19
CA ASN A 10 7.12 7.79 0.52
C ASN A 10 8.37 6.96 0.21
N HIS A 11 9.03 7.19 -0.93
CA HIS A 11 10.29 6.55 -1.29
C HIS A 11 11.28 7.57 -1.87
N PRO A 12 12.58 7.54 -1.49
CA PRO A 12 13.58 8.46 -2.02
C PRO A 12 13.85 8.22 -3.52
N LEU A 13 14.12 9.28 -4.29
CA LEU A 13 14.59 9.14 -5.67
C LEU A 13 16.11 9.35 -5.71
N SER A 14 16.82 8.32 -6.17
CA SER A 14 18.28 8.32 -6.36
C SER A 14 18.73 8.90 -7.71
N ARG A 15 17.77 9.31 -8.55
CA ARG A 15 17.97 9.86 -9.90
C ARG A 15 17.20 11.17 -10.03
N THR A 16 17.75 12.12 -10.79
CA THR A 16 17.08 13.38 -11.12
C THR A 16 16.26 13.30 -12.41
N ARG A 17 16.57 12.35 -13.30
CA ARG A 17 15.71 11.99 -14.45
C ARG A 17 14.95 10.71 -14.17
N VAL A 18 13.64 10.74 -14.34
CA VAL A 18 12.73 9.60 -14.14
C VAL A 18 11.63 9.58 -15.21
N GLU A 19 11.14 8.39 -15.56
CA GLU A 19 9.95 8.17 -16.38
C GLU A 19 8.81 7.71 -15.46
N ILE A 20 7.66 8.41 -15.45
CA ILE A 20 6.46 7.93 -14.75
C ILE A 20 5.57 7.19 -15.76
N ARG A 21 5.29 5.92 -15.51
CA ARG A 21 4.42 5.06 -16.33
C ARG A 21 3.07 4.92 -15.64
N VAL A 22 1.99 4.98 -16.41
CA VAL A 22 0.64 4.63 -15.95
C VAL A 22 0.14 3.48 -16.81
N SER A 23 -0.44 2.46 -16.19
CA SER A 23 -1.22 1.41 -16.84
C SER A 23 -2.60 1.36 -16.19
N ALA A 24 -3.65 1.59 -16.97
CA ALA A 24 -5.04 1.64 -16.53
C ALA A 24 -5.87 0.64 -17.35
N GLY A 25 -6.71 -0.15 -16.70
CA GLY A 25 -7.57 -1.14 -17.37
C GLY A 25 -8.64 -0.53 -18.29
N THR A 26 -8.83 0.78 -18.25
CA THR A 26 -9.69 1.56 -19.13
C THR A 26 -8.99 2.85 -19.56
N PRO A 27 -9.30 3.44 -20.72
CA PRO A 27 -8.62 4.65 -21.16
C PRO A 27 -8.86 5.83 -20.21
N VAL A 28 -7.79 6.49 -19.78
CA VAL A 28 -7.81 7.65 -18.87
C VAL A 28 -7.19 8.89 -19.51
N LEU A 29 -7.47 10.05 -18.92
CA LEU A 29 -6.70 11.27 -19.11
C LEU A 29 -5.65 11.36 -18.03
N ALA A 30 -4.39 11.51 -18.43
CA ALA A 30 -3.26 11.65 -17.52
C ALA A 30 -2.71 13.09 -17.62
N LEU A 31 -2.81 13.84 -16.53
CA LEU A 31 -2.32 15.21 -16.38
C LEU A 31 -1.21 15.25 -15.32
N ALA A 32 -0.53 16.39 -15.21
CA ALA A 32 0.36 16.66 -14.10
C ALA A 32 0.20 18.09 -13.56
N SER A 33 0.27 18.24 -12.24
CA SER A 33 0.21 19.52 -11.51
C SER A 33 1.56 19.89 -10.93
N ALA A 34 1.85 21.19 -10.82
CA ALA A 34 3.04 21.71 -10.14
C ALA A 34 2.63 22.66 -8.99
N CYS A 35 2.90 22.25 -7.76
CA CYS A 35 2.49 22.97 -6.55
C CYS A 35 3.68 23.45 -5.71
N ASP A 36 3.43 24.44 -4.85
CA ASP A 36 4.34 24.91 -3.81
C ASP A 36 4.48 23.90 -2.63
N ASP A 37 5.19 24.30 -1.58
CA ASP A 37 5.43 23.47 -0.39
C ASP A 37 4.15 23.22 0.43
N ALA A 38 3.22 24.17 0.43
CA ALA A 38 1.87 24.03 0.98
C ALA A 38 0.93 23.16 0.11
N GLY A 39 1.34 22.77 -1.10
CA GLY A 39 0.55 21.97 -2.03
C GLY A 39 -0.42 22.80 -2.88
N ARG A 40 -0.23 24.12 -2.98
CA ARG A 40 -1.06 25.03 -3.77
C ARG A 40 -0.52 25.23 -5.20
N LEU A 41 -1.43 25.34 -6.16
CA LEU A 41 -1.16 25.76 -7.53
C LEU A 41 -0.95 27.29 -7.57
N ALA A 42 0.07 27.75 -8.31
CA ALA A 42 0.29 29.20 -8.51
C ALA A 42 -0.74 29.82 -9.47
N GLY A 43 -1.28 29.01 -10.40
CA GLY A 43 -2.27 29.41 -11.39
C GLY A 43 -2.64 28.22 -12.31
N PRO A 44 -3.63 28.36 -13.20
CA PRO A 44 -4.06 27.29 -14.10
C PRO A 44 -2.95 26.81 -15.05
N GLU A 45 -1.99 27.68 -15.36
CA GLU A 45 -0.77 27.35 -16.11
C GLU A 45 0.19 26.40 -15.38
N SER A 46 -0.04 26.14 -14.08
CA SER A 46 0.70 25.16 -13.29
C SER A 46 0.20 23.72 -13.48
N VAL A 47 -0.73 23.48 -14.42
CA VAL A 47 -1.25 22.15 -14.77
C VAL A 47 -0.94 21.85 -16.24
N ALA A 48 -0.14 20.81 -16.47
CA ALA A 48 0.14 20.29 -17.80
C ALA A 48 -0.84 19.17 -18.17
N HIS A 49 -1.43 19.27 -19.36
CA HIS A 49 -2.43 18.34 -19.87
C HIS A 49 -2.32 18.20 -21.40
N PRO A 50 -2.99 17.22 -22.04
CA PRO A 50 -3.08 17.15 -23.50
C PRO A 50 -3.54 18.48 -24.10
N GLY A 51 -2.78 19.02 -25.06
CA GLY A 51 -3.05 20.33 -25.69
C GLY A 51 -2.52 21.57 -24.95
N ALA A 52 -1.95 21.44 -23.75
CA ALA A 52 -1.27 22.53 -23.05
C ALA A 52 0.25 22.57 -23.34
N ARG A 53 0.92 23.67 -22.97
CA ARG A 53 2.39 23.74 -23.00
C ARG A 53 2.99 22.86 -21.89
N SER A 54 4.07 22.16 -22.21
CA SER A 54 4.88 21.41 -21.24
C SER A 54 5.45 22.33 -20.16
N LEU A 55 5.42 21.88 -18.90
CA LEU A 55 6.08 22.55 -17.78
C LEU A 55 7.60 22.36 -17.85
N PRO A 56 8.43 23.28 -17.29
CA PRO A 56 9.87 23.09 -17.20
C PRO A 56 10.22 21.78 -16.49
N GLY A 57 11.01 20.93 -17.17
CA GLY A 57 11.39 19.61 -16.66
C GLY A 57 10.29 18.54 -16.72
N LEU A 58 9.16 18.75 -17.39
CA LEU A 58 8.04 17.80 -17.38
C LEU A 58 7.30 17.71 -18.72
N GLN A 59 7.35 16.54 -19.35
CA GLN A 59 6.58 16.21 -20.55
C GLN A 59 5.39 15.32 -20.18
N VAL A 60 4.19 15.71 -20.62
CA VAL A 60 2.94 14.98 -20.37
C VAL A 60 2.42 14.28 -21.62
N PRO A 61 1.69 13.16 -21.48
CA PRO A 61 0.96 12.51 -22.58
C PRO A 61 0.03 13.47 -23.32
N GLN A 62 -0.23 13.19 -24.60
CA GLN A 62 -1.05 14.04 -25.49
C GLN A 62 -2.34 13.36 -25.98
N ALA A 63 -2.68 12.18 -25.46
CA ALA A 63 -3.85 11.40 -25.87
C ALA A 63 -4.50 10.69 -24.68
N VAL A 64 -5.77 10.29 -24.83
CA VAL A 64 -6.46 9.32 -23.97
C VAL A 64 -5.94 7.92 -24.28
N ALA A 65 -5.52 7.17 -23.27
CA ALA A 65 -4.99 5.81 -23.46
C ALA A 65 -5.14 4.98 -22.19
N GLY A 66 -4.96 3.66 -22.31
CA GLY A 66 -4.74 2.78 -21.15
C GLY A 66 -3.29 2.81 -20.67
N GLU A 67 -2.34 3.27 -21.50
CA GLU A 67 -0.93 3.40 -21.13
C GLU A 67 -0.44 4.84 -21.33
N HIS A 68 0.26 5.37 -20.34
CA HIS A 68 0.86 6.70 -20.40
C HIS A 68 2.30 6.72 -19.92
N ARG A 69 3.07 7.70 -20.42
CA ARG A 69 4.45 7.98 -19.97
C ARG A 69 4.65 9.47 -19.78
N PHE A 70 5.25 9.85 -18.66
CA PHE A 70 5.71 11.19 -18.35
C PHE A 70 7.23 11.18 -18.28
N ALA A 71 7.90 12.05 -19.02
CA ALA A 71 9.35 12.24 -18.87
C ALA A 71 9.60 13.42 -17.91
N VAL A 72 10.34 13.18 -16.83
CA VAL A 72 10.60 14.17 -15.78
C VAL A 72 12.11 14.38 -15.61
N ASP A 73 12.55 15.62 -15.69
CA ASP A 73 13.89 16.09 -15.34
C ASP A 73 13.76 17.02 -14.12
N LEU A 74 13.99 16.46 -12.95
CA LEU A 74 13.80 17.08 -11.63
C LEU A 74 14.81 18.21 -11.35
N ASP A 75 15.91 18.29 -12.09
CA ASP A 75 16.88 19.40 -12.04
C ASP A 75 16.39 20.61 -12.85
N ALA A 76 15.53 20.38 -13.85
CA ALA A 76 14.91 21.43 -14.66
C ALA A 76 13.58 21.96 -14.08
N VAL A 77 13.10 21.39 -12.98
CA VAL A 77 11.89 21.85 -12.26
C VAL A 77 12.18 23.18 -11.55
N ALA A 78 11.28 24.15 -11.73
CA ALA A 78 11.49 25.51 -11.23
C ALA A 78 11.69 25.58 -9.69
N PRO A 79 12.62 26.42 -9.18
CA PRO A 79 12.87 26.56 -7.73
C PRO A 79 11.69 26.99 -6.84
N ALA A 80 10.51 27.31 -7.37
CA ALA A 80 9.29 27.53 -6.58
C ALA A 80 8.45 26.25 -6.40
N VAL A 81 8.54 25.29 -7.32
CA VAL A 81 7.74 24.06 -7.33
C VAL A 81 8.35 23.05 -6.36
N HIS A 82 7.58 22.65 -5.36
CA HIS A 82 7.99 21.67 -4.37
C HIS A 82 7.31 20.31 -4.55
N ARG A 83 6.19 20.25 -5.28
CA ARG A 83 5.47 19.01 -5.57
C ARG A 83 5.03 18.95 -7.03
N LEU A 84 5.15 17.78 -7.65
CA LEU A 84 4.63 17.44 -8.96
C LEU A 84 3.61 16.29 -8.79
N GLY A 85 2.32 16.58 -8.92
CA GLY A 85 1.26 15.57 -8.83
C GLY A 85 0.97 14.93 -10.18
N VAL A 86 0.74 13.62 -10.22
CA VAL A 86 0.20 12.89 -11.39
C VAL A 86 -1.28 12.69 -11.18
N LEU A 87 -2.10 13.24 -12.08
CA LEU A 87 -3.56 13.24 -11.98
C LEU A 87 -4.15 12.32 -13.04
N LEU A 88 -5.04 11.42 -12.65
CA LEU A 88 -5.81 10.59 -13.58
C LEU A 88 -7.28 11.02 -13.56
N VAL A 89 -7.90 11.14 -14.72
CA VAL A 89 -9.28 11.59 -14.87
C VAL A 89 -9.99 10.70 -15.88
N LEU A 90 -11.23 10.31 -15.61
CA LEU A 90 -12.03 9.52 -16.54
C LEU A 90 -12.56 10.42 -17.68
N PRO A 91 -12.33 10.06 -18.95
CA PRO A 91 -12.83 10.84 -20.08
C PRO A 91 -14.35 10.64 -20.25
N PRO A 92 -15.07 11.62 -20.85
CA PRO A 92 -16.46 11.42 -21.25
C PRO A 92 -16.60 10.21 -22.18
N GLY A 93 -17.59 9.35 -21.90
CA GLY A 93 -17.80 8.09 -22.63
C GLY A 93 -16.96 6.91 -22.13
N GLY A 94 -16.06 7.12 -21.16
CA GLY A 94 -15.45 6.05 -20.37
C GLY A 94 -16.35 5.53 -19.23
N PRO A 95 -15.80 4.74 -18.30
CA PRO A 95 -16.50 4.33 -17.07
C PRO A 95 -17.02 5.53 -16.27
N ALA A 96 -18.16 5.36 -15.60
CA ALA A 96 -18.79 6.44 -14.83
C ALA A 96 -18.03 6.83 -13.54
N ARG A 97 -17.13 5.96 -13.04
CA ARG A 97 -16.35 6.12 -11.80
C ARG A 97 -15.18 5.12 -11.78
N PHE A 98 -14.12 5.41 -11.03
CA PHE A 98 -12.93 4.56 -10.96
C PHE A 98 -13.21 3.19 -10.35
N GLY A 99 -14.12 3.09 -9.37
CA GLY A 99 -14.58 1.80 -8.81
C GLY A 99 -15.44 0.94 -9.75
N ALA A 100 -15.57 1.32 -11.03
CA ALA A 100 -16.18 0.51 -12.09
C ALA A 100 -15.15 0.08 -13.17
N ALA A 101 -13.86 0.30 -12.93
CA ALA A 101 -12.75 -0.06 -13.81
C ALA A 101 -11.69 -0.87 -13.04
N PRO A 102 -10.85 -1.67 -13.70
CA PRO A 102 -9.71 -2.32 -13.06
C PRO A 102 -8.75 -1.28 -12.47
N ALA A 103 -8.16 -1.60 -11.31
CA ALA A 103 -7.23 -0.72 -10.62
C ALA A 103 -6.08 -0.28 -11.52
N SER A 104 -5.80 1.03 -11.55
CA SER A 104 -4.68 1.58 -12.32
C SER A 104 -3.37 1.38 -11.55
N TYR A 105 -2.30 1.01 -12.25
CA TYR A 105 -0.93 0.95 -11.74
C TYR A 105 -0.14 2.17 -12.21
N VAL A 106 0.68 2.74 -11.34
CA VAL A 106 1.60 3.83 -11.67
C VAL A 106 2.99 3.53 -11.14
N ALA A 107 3.99 3.51 -12.01
CA ALA A 107 5.39 3.29 -11.65
C ALA A 107 6.26 4.51 -11.96
N VAL A 108 7.26 4.74 -11.13
CA VAL A 108 8.39 5.64 -11.41
C VAL A 108 9.58 4.77 -11.77
N ALA A 109 10.10 4.91 -12.98
CA ALA A 109 11.26 4.19 -13.50
C ALA A 109 12.44 5.13 -13.77
N ASP A 110 13.64 4.58 -13.90
CA ASP A 110 14.77 5.30 -14.49
C ASP A 110 14.64 5.36 -16.04
N PRO A 111 15.43 6.22 -16.73
CA PRO A 111 15.39 6.34 -18.19
C PRO A 111 15.78 5.05 -18.93
N GLU A 112 16.55 4.18 -18.29
CA GLU A 112 16.92 2.85 -18.78
C GLU A 112 15.76 1.84 -18.67
N GLY A 113 14.74 2.18 -17.87
CA GLY A 113 13.44 1.53 -17.81
C GLY A 113 13.23 0.60 -16.62
N ALA A 114 14.16 0.55 -15.67
CA ALA A 114 14.02 -0.18 -14.42
C ALA A 114 13.11 0.57 -13.44
N GLU A 115 12.10 -0.10 -12.89
CA GLU A 115 11.17 0.53 -11.96
C GLU A 115 11.84 0.78 -10.59
N LEU A 116 11.84 2.04 -10.17
CA LEU A 116 12.34 2.50 -8.87
C LEU A 116 11.27 2.34 -7.79
N ALA A 117 10.03 2.69 -8.11
CA ALA A 117 8.86 2.51 -7.26
C ALA A 117 7.59 2.26 -8.08
N GLY A 118 6.63 1.51 -7.54
CA GLY A 118 5.33 1.19 -8.14
C GLY A 118 4.18 1.46 -7.18
N TYR A 119 2.98 1.77 -7.67
CA TYR A 119 1.79 2.00 -6.84
C TYR A 119 0.51 1.59 -7.57
N THR A 120 -0.28 0.71 -6.96
CA THR A 120 -1.61 0.32 -7.47
C THR A 120 -2.68 1.16 -6.78
N LEU A 121 -3.50 1.86 -7.56
CA LEU A 121 -4.63 2.64 -7.07
C LEU A 121 -5.80 1.74 -6.67
N THR A 122 -5.84 1.35 -5.39
CA THR A 122 -6.97 0.64 -4.77
C THR A 122 -7.84 1.59 -3.92
N GLY A 123 -9.04 1.14 -3.52
CA GLY A 123 -9.92 1.92 -2.65
C GLY A 123 -10.58 3.15 -3.29
N LEU A 124 -10.78 3.14 -4.61
CA LEU A 124 -11.61 4.11 -5.33
C LEU A 124 -12.99 3.49 -5.60
N GLU A 125 -14.04 4.25 -5.28
CA GLU A 125 -15.44 3.86 -5.47
C GLU A 125 -16.13 4.84 -6.44
N SER A 126 -16.44 6.06 -5.95
CA SER A 126 -17.32 7.04 -6.61
C SER A 126 -16.57 8.06 -7.46
N GLU A 127 -15.25 7.98 -7.49
CA GLU A 127 -14.39 9.07 -7.91
C GLU A 127 -14.18 9.11 -9.42
N THR A 128 -14.08 10.31 -9.98
CA THR A 128 -13.92 10.55 -11.43
C THR A 128 -12.60 11.24 -11.77
N ALA A 129 -11.91 11.79 -10.76
CA ALA A 129 -10.53 12.25 -10.82
C ALA A 129 -9.76 11.74 -9.59
N VAL A 130 -8.45 11.53 -9.73
CA VAL A 130 -7.58 11.05 -8.63
C VAL A 130 -6.17 11.60 -8.74
N VAL A 131 -5.59 12.02 -7.61
CA VAL A 131 -4.14 12.23 -7.47
C VAL A 131 -3.51 10.87 -7.23
N ALA A 132 -2.81 10.32 -8.22
CA ALA A 132 -2.22 9.00 -8.16
C ALA A 132 -0.98 8.97 -7.26
N LEU A 133 0.03 9.76 -7.63
CA LEU A 133 1.26 9.94 -6.89
C LEU A 133 1.73 11.39 -6.97
N GLU A 134 2.63 11.78 -6.07
CA GLU A 134 3.33 13.06 -6.08
C GLU A 134 4.85 12.81 -6.05
N LEU A 135 5.61 13.51 -6.89
CA LEU A 135 7.04 13.71 -6.65
C LEU A 135 7.19 14.98 -5.83
N TYR A 136 7.82 14.92 -4.67
CA TYR A 136 8.01 16.09 -3.81
C TYR A 136 9.46 16.23 -3.34
N ARG A 137 9.90 17.46 -3.14
CA ARG A 137 11.26 17.75 -2.65
C ARG A 137 11.22 18.17 -1.19
N ARG A 138 12.15 17.64 -0.39
CA ARG A 138 12.34 18.01 1.02
C ARG A 138 13.84 18.11 1.28
N GLN A 139 14.28 19.24 1.85
CA GLN A 139 15.70 19.51 2.15
C GLN A 139 16.63 19.36 0.92
N GLY A 140 16.14 19.68 -0.29
CA GLY A 140 16.90 19.59 -1.55
C GLY A 140 16.90 18.22 -2.22
N SER A 141 16.35 17.17 -1.60
CA SER A 141 16.22 15.84 -2.21
C SER A 141 14.79 15.55 -2.66
N TRP A 142 14.63 14.95 -3.84
CA TRP A 142 13.34 14.50 -4.36
C TRP A 142 12.97 13.11 -3.82
N LYS A 143 11.67 12.91 -3.62
CA LYS A 143 11.02 11.67 -3.15
C LYS A 143 9.73 11.48 -3.93
N VAL A 144 9.31 10.25 -4.16
CA VAL A 144 7.94 9.93 -4.60
C VAL A 144 7.06 9.66 -3.38
N ARG A 145 5.77 9.98 -3.48
CA ARG A 145 4.71 9.63 -2.54
C ARG A 145 3.55 9.00 -3.29
N ALA A 146 3.09 7.83 -2.87
CA ALA A 146 1.81 7.29 -3.30
C ALA A 146 0.67 8.06 -2.61
N VAL A 147 -0.30 8.59 -3.37
CA VAL A 147 -1.33 9.51 -2.82
C VAL A 147 -2.72 8.90 -2.83
N GLY A 148 -3.15 8.34 -3.98
CA GLY A 148 -4.46 7.68 -4.12
C GLY A 148 -5.67 8.53 -3.71
N GLN A 149 -5.59 9.86 -3.78
CA GLN A 149 -6.65 10.75 -3.31
C GLN A 149 -7.65 11.00 -4.44
N GLY A 150 -8.78 10.30 -4.39
CA GLY A 150 -9.86 10.45 -5.36
C GLY A 150 -10.83 11.59 -5.02
N TYR A 151 -11.52 12.09 -6.05
CA TYR A 151 -12.52 13.15 -6.00
C TYR A 151 -13.78 12.73 -6.78
N ALA A 152 -14.92 12.60 -6.08
CA ALA A 152 -16.23 12.29 -6.65
C ALA A 152 -16.71 13.40 -7.60
N ASP A 153 -16.59 14.65 -7.15
CA ASP A 153 -16.93 15.86 -7.91
C ASP A 153 -15.91 16.20 -9.04
N GLY A 154 -14.99 15.28 -9.34
CA GLY A 154 -14.11 15.31 -10.49
C GLY A 154 -12.98 16.34 -10.46
N LEU A 155 -12.38 16.59 -11.62
CA LEU A 155 -11.17 17.39 -11.78
C LEU A 155 -11.35 18.84 -11.27
N GLY A 156 -12.54 19.43 -11.43
CA GLY A 156 -12.82 20.78 -10.94
C GLY A 156 -12.71 20.90 -9.42
N ALA A 157 -13.13 19.88 -8.67
CA ALA A 157 -13.01 19.84 -7.21
C ALA A 157 -11.56 19.59 -6.76
N LEU A 158 -10.85 18.68 -7.43
CA LEU A 158 -9.42 18.42 -7.21
C LEU A 158 -8.59 19.70 -7.37
N LEU A 159 -8.80 20.43 -8.47
CA LEU A 159 -8.12 21.69 -8.76
C LEU A 159 -8.46 22.80 -7.75
N ALA A 160 -9.69 22.83 -7.24
CA ALA A 160 -10.12 23.80 -6.23
C ALA A 160 -9.49 23.52 -4.85
N ASP A 161 -9.38 22.25 -4.47
CA ASP A 161 -8.68 21.80 -3.26
C ASP A 161 -7.18 22.17 -3.31
N ALA A 162 -6.55 21.98 -4.48
CA ALA A 162 -5.21 22.46 -4.80
C ALA A 162 -5.09 24.00 -4.90
N GLY A 163 -6.14 24.77 -4.59
CA GLY A 163 -6.08 26.21 -4.37
C GLY A 163 -6.50 27.10 -5.53
N LEU A 164 -6.92 26.55 -6.68
CA LEU A 164 -7.52 27.36 -7.73
C LEU A 164 -8.90 27.86 -7.29
N GLY A 165 -9.19 29.14 -7.53
CA GLY A 165 -10.53 29.67 -7.31
C GLY A 165 -11.56 28.91 -8.16
N ALA A 166 -12.70 28.53 -7.58
CA ALA A 166 -13.67 27.63 -8.20
C ALA A 166 -14.06 27.95 -9.67
N PRO A 167 -14.22 29.22 -10.09
CA PRO A 167 -14.46 29.55 -11.51
C PRO A 167 -13.30 29.16 -12.44
N ALA A 168 -12.05 29.37 -11.99
CA ALA A 168 -10.85 29.02 -12.75
C ALA A 168 -10.61 27.50 -12.78
N ALA A 169 -10.84 26.81 -11.66
CA ALA A 169 -10.77 25.36 -11.56
C ALA A 169 -11.77 24.69 -12.52
N MET A 170 -13.02 25.18 -12.57
CA MET A 170 -14.05 24.68 -13.48
C MET A 170 -13.74 24.98 -14.95
N ALA A 171 -13.25 26.19 -15.26
CA ALA A 171 -12.85 26.55 -16.62
C ALA A 171 -11.68 25.71 -17.14
N LEU A 172 -10.68 25.43 -16.29
CA LEU A 172 -9.56 24.55 -16.63
C LEU A 172 -10.02 23.10 -16.81
N ALA A 173 -10.89 22.58 -15.93
CA ALA A 173 -11.43 21.23 -16.06
C ALA A 173 -12.22 21.05 -17.37
N ALA A 174 -13.01 22.05 -17.79
CA ALA A 174 -13.68 22.04 -19.09
C ALA A 174 -12.66 22.07 -20.25
N ALA A 175 -11.66 22.95 -20.20
CA ALA A 175 -10.63 23.05 -21.23
C ALA A 175 -9.81 21.76 -21.42
N VAL A 176 -9.55 21.03 -20.32
CA VAL A 176 -8.91 19.70 -20.36
C VAL A 176 -9.76 18.69 -21.14
N VAL A 177 -11.08 18.67 -20.90
CA VAL A 177 -12.01 17.76 -21.56
C VAL A 177 -12.21 18.14 -23.03
N ASP A 178 -12.32 19.43 -23.34
CA ASP A 178 -12.46 19.93 -24.71
C ASP A 178 -11.21 19.69 -25.56
N ALA A 179 -10.00 19.83 -24.99
CA ALA A 179 -8.74 19.58 -25.70
C ALA A 179 -8.61 18.15 -26.24
N VAL A 180 -9.40 17.22 -25.69
CA VAL A 180 -9.42 15.80 -26.02
C VAL A 180 -10.48 15.48 -27.08
N ALA A 181 -11.59 16.22 -27.08
CA ALA A 181 -12.65 16.10 -28.08
C ALA A 181 -12.22 16.61 -29.47
N VAL A 182 -11.14 17.39 -29.56
CA VAL A 182 -10.64 18.02 -30.81
C VAL A 182 -9.57 17.17 -31.52
N ALA A 183 -9.34 15.93 -31.09
CA ALA A 183 -8.42 14.98 -31.73
C ALA A 183 -9.15 13.86 -32.51
N PRO A 184 -9.64 14.11 -33.74
CA PRO A 184 -10.17 13.06 -34.61
C PRO A 184 -9.05 12.31 -35.33
N ASP A 185 -9.23 10.99 -35.40
CA ASP A 185 -8.63 10.01 -36.33
C ASP A 185 -7.08 9.89 -36.42
N GLY A 186 -6.64 8.62 -36.42
CA GLY A 186 -5.25 8.25 -36.19
C GLY A 186 -4.24 8.74 -37.23
N ALA A 187 -3.14 9.29 -36.74
CA ALA A 187 -1.88 9.41 -37.45
C ALA A 187 -0.78 8.61 -36.72
N ALA A 188 -0.45 7.43 -37.24
CA ALA A 188 0.71 6.67 -36.78
C ALA A 188 2.00 7.41 -37.18
N LEU A 189 2.66 8.06 -36.21
CA LEU A 189 4.05 8.50 -36.39
C LEU A 189 4.96 7.29 -36.17
N ALA A 190 5.55 6.83 -37.27
CA ALA A 190 6.36 5.62 -37.30
C ALA A 190 7.57 5.69 -36.36
N ALA A 191 7.90 4.55 -35.75
CA ALA A 191 9.15 4.36 -35.05
C ALA A 191 10.33 4.64 -35.99
N LEU A 192 11.20 5.58 -35.60
CA LEU A 192 12.53 5.68 -36.20
C LEU A 192 13.40 4.57 -35.61
N PRO A 193 14.04 3.72 -36.44
CA PRO A 193 14.91 2.66 -35.94
C PRO A 193 16.18 3.25 -35.34
N ALA A 194 16.59 2.75 -34.17
CA ALA A 194 17.88 3.07 -33.59
C ALA A 194 19.01 2.52 -34.49
N ALA A 195 19.88 3.41 -34.98
CA ALA A 195 21.12 3.04 -35.65
C ALA A 195 22.30 3.14 -34.66
N PRO A 196 23.29 2.22 -34.70
CA PRO A 196 24.32 2.12 -33.67
C PRO A 196 25.43 3.16 -33.81
N LEU A 197 26.02 3.53 -32.67
CA LEU A 197 27.23 4.35 -32.59
C LEU A 197 28.48 3.55 -33.02
N PRO A 198 29.33 4.09 -33.89
CA PRO A 198 30.74 3.71 -33.96
C PRO A 198 31.58 4.58 -33.01
N ALA A 199 32.54 3.95 -32.34
CA ALA A 199 33.53 4.63 -31.52
C ALA A 199 34.76 5.06 -32.35
N ASP A 200 35.60 5.86 -31.68
CA ASP A 200 37.03 6.11 -31.93
C ASP A 200 37.48 7.32 -32.81
N ALA A 201 38.71 7.76 -32.50
CA ALA A 201 39.55 8.80 -33.13
C ALA A 201 39.33 10.30 -32.78
N ALA A 202 40.35 10.86 -32.10
CA ALA A 202 40.75 12.27 -32.10
C ALA A 202 42.18 12.37 -32.72
N PRO A 203 42.85 13.54 -32.82
CA PRO A 203 42.40 14.94 -32.95
C PRO A 203 42.96 15.65 -34.22
N GLY A 204 42.42 16.82 -34.60
CA GLY A 204 43.03 17.67 -35.64
C GLY A 204 42.31 19.00 -35.90
N ALA A 205 43.05 20.11 -35.98
CA ALA A 205 42.57 21.49 -36.22
C ALA A 205 43.19 22.06 -37.53
N PRO A 206 43.00 23.34 -37.95
CA PRO A 206 42.13 24.43 -37.47
C PRO A 206 41.36 25.16 -38.63
N LEU A 207 41.03 26.46 -38.45
CA LEU A 207 40.47 27.50 -39.36
C LEU A 207 38.97 27.82 -39.11
N GLY A 208 38.52 29.08 -39.01
CA GLY A 208 39.19 30.39 -38.92
C GLY A 208 38.16 31.54 -38.76
N LEU A 209 38.48 32.59 -37.97
CA LEU A 209 37.59 33.74 -37.72
C LEU A 209 37.67 34.81 -38.82
N PRO A 210 36.62 35.64 -38.97
CA PRO A 210 36.84 37.09 -38.79
C PRO A 210 35.70 37.86 -38.09
N GLN A 211 36.10 38.92 -37.36
CA GLN A 211 35.28 40.06 -36.91
C GLN A 211 35.73 41.35 -37.66
N PRO A 212 35.36 42.59 -37.26
CA PRO A 212 34.06 43.25 -37.44
C PRO A 212 34.22 44.64 -38.15
N GLN A 213 33.13 45.42 -38.31
CA GLN A 213 33.23 46.89 -38.46
C GLN A 213 31.91 47.65 -38.12
N SER A 214 31.98 48.97 -37.90
CA SER A 214 31.00 49.77 -37.12
C SER A 214 30.75 51.20 -37.65
N ALA A 215 29.87 51.98 -36.97
CA ALA A 215 29.47 53.41 -37.16
C ALA A 215 28.34 53.69 -38.19
N GLY A 216 27.45 54.70 -38.10
CA GLY A 216 27.10 55.80 -37.15
C GLY A 216 25.84 56.56 -37.68
N ALA A 217 25.21 57.61 -37.11
CA ALA A 217 25.36 58.44 -35.89
C ALA A 217 24.00 59.15 -35.51
N GLY A 218 23.98 60.33 -34.84
CA GLY A 218 22.77 61.06 -34.36
C GLY A 218 22.03 61.98 -35.38
N THR A 219 20.90 62.66 -35.08
CA THR A 219 20.71 63.74 -34.07
C THR A 219 19.20 64.12 -33.82
N THR A 220 18.90 64.84 -32.73
CA THR A 220 17.61 65.38 -32.19
C THR A 220 16.88 66.46 -33.05
N PRO A 221 15.58 66.79 -32.82
CA PRO A 221 15.12 67.84 -31.84
C PRO A 221 13.72 67.55 -31.16
N ALA A 222 13.42 67.85 -29.87
CA ALA A 222 13.09 69.12 -29.15
C ALA A 222 11.59 69.20 -28.70
N ALA A 223 11.30 69.91 -27.58
CA ALA A 223 9.97 70.11 -26.96
C ALA A 223 9.65 71.60 -26.75
N PRO A 224 8.37 72.00 -26.49
CA PRO A 224 7.89 72.28 -25.12
C PRO A 224 6.38 71.88 -24.94
N GLU A 225 5.55 72.23 -23.93
CA GLU A 225 5.61 73.04 -22.69
C GLU A 225 4.52 72.58 -21.65
N GLN A 226 4.21 73.35 -20.58
CA GLN A 226 3.09 73.12 -19.62
C GLN A 226 2.15 74.34 -19.51
N PRO A 227 0.96 74.21 -18.89
CA PRO A 227 0.78 74.84 -17.56
C PRO A 227 -0.05 74.05 -16.51
N GLU A 228 0.00 74.53 -15.26
CA GLU A 228 -0.55 74.01 -13.97
C GLU A 228 -1.71 74.92 -13.43
N PRO A 229 -2.20 74.86 -12.16
CA PRO A 229 -2.64 73.73 -11.28
C PRO A 229 -3.95 74.03 -10.46
N VAL A 230 -4.48 73.09 -9.65
CA VAL A 230 -5.16 73.38 -8.34
C VAL A 230 -5.02 72.21 -7.31
N ALA A 231 -4.15 72.38 -6.30
CA ALA A 231 -4.31 72.21 -4.82
C ALA A 231 -5.48 71.38 -4.19
N VAL A 232 -5.44 70.66 -3.04
CA VAL A 232 -4.51 70.00 -2.03
C VAL A 232 -5.43 69.18 -1.05
N PRO A 233 -5.04 68.54 0.09
CA PRO A 233 -3.79 67.90 0.60
C PRO A 233 -3.99 66.39 0.97
N VAL A 234 -3.01 65.46 0.97
CA VAL A 234 -1.78 65.27 1.79
C VAL A 234 -1.99 64.94 3.29
N SER A 235 -1.66 63.70 3.68
CA SER A 235 -0.68 63.38 4.75
C SER A 235 -0.31 61.89 4.74
N GLY A 236 0.87 61.51 5.25
CA GLY A 236 1.28 60.11 5.38
C GLY A 236 2.58 59.91 6.17
N VAL A 237 2.78 58.67 6.67
CA VAL A 237 4.00 58.07 7.29
C VAL A 237 4.61 58.79 8.52
N PRO A 238 5.40 58.13 9.43
CA PRO A 238 6.20 56.90 9.23
C PRO A 238 6.15 55.82 10.34
N TYR A 239 6.93 54.77 10.11
CA TYR A 239 7.25 53.64 11.00
C TYR A 239 8.15 54.06 12.20
N PRO A 240 8.02 53.41 13.37
CA PRO A 240 9.21 53.05 14.15
C PRO A 240 9.17 51.60 14.71
N GLY A 241 10.33 51.14 15.20
CA GLY A 241 10.61 49.74 15.57
C GLY A 241 10.11 49.26 16.95
N PRO A 242 10.69 48.14 17.47
CA PRO A 242 10.02 47.24 18.40
C PRO A 242 10.23 47.58 19.90
N PRO A 243 9.35 47.04 20.76
CA PRO A 243 9.72 46.69 22.13
C PRO A 243 9.38 45.24 22.52
N GLY A 244 10.10 44.73 23.53
CA GLY A 244 9.77 43.49 24.24
C GLY A 244 8.80 43.71 25.43
N PRO A 245 8.86 42.90 26.50
CA PRO A 245 7.78 41.95 26.79
C PRO A 245 6.90 42.27 28.02
N ALA A 246 5.90 41.38 28.25
CA ALA A 246 5.04 41.21 29.43
C ALA A 246 3.83 42.17 29.56
N PRO A 247 2.73 41.80 30.29
CA PRO A 247 2.58 40.64 31.19
C PRO A 247 1.48 39.62 30.81
N ALA A 248 1.36 38.59 31.64
CA ALA A 248 0.45 37.45 31.47
C ALA A 248 -1.00 37.75 31.85
N ASP A 249 -1.92 37.01 31.24
CA ASP A 249 -3.20 36.61 31.84
C ASP A 249 -3.40 35.11 31.59
N SER A 250 -3.95 34.39 32.56
CA SER A 250 -3.85 32.93 32.67
C SER A 250 -5.05 32.17 32.11
N GLY A 251 -4.79 31.10 31.34
CA GLY A 251 -5.77 30.05 31.01
C GLY A 251 -5.06 28.79 30.53
N ASP A 252 -5.40 27.64 31.12
CA ASP A 252 -4.80 26.33 30.79
C ASP A 252 -5.10 25.90 29.35
N SER A 253 -4.07 25.41 28.66
CA SER A 253 -4.20 24.54 27.49
C SER A 253 -2.95 23.66 27.37
N ASP A 254 -3.04 22.46 27.94
CA ASP A 254 -2.06 21.39 27.76
C ASP A 254 -2.37 20.69 26.42
N GLU A 255 -1.65 21.04 25.35
CA GLU A 255 -1.81 20.43 24.03
C GLU A 255 -0.50 19.80 23.54
N GLY A 256 -0.50 18.47 23.49
CA GLY A 256 0.45 17.70 22.69
C GLY A 256 0.22 17.91 21.18
N PRO A 257 1.09 17.37 20.31
CA PRO A 257 0.93 17.53 18.86
C PRO A 257 -0.38 16.88 18.38
N PRO A 258 -1.09 17.51 17.42
CA PRO A 258 -2.44 17.08 17.05
C PRO A 258 -2.44 15.72 16.34
N THR A 259 -3.11 14.75 16.94
CA THR A 259 -3.53 13.51 16.26
C THR A 259 -4.51 13.84 15.14
N LEU A 260 -4.19 13.45 13.90
CA LEU A 260 -5.06 13.69 12.74
C LEU A 260 -6.35 12.87 12.86
N SER A 261 -7.50 13.57 12.87
CA SER A 261 -8.82 12.93 12.83
C SER A 261 -9.24 12.62 11.40
N TYR A 262 -9.60 11.37 11.13
CA TYR A 262 -9.98 10.86 9.81
C TYR A 262 -11.50 10.76 9.58
N VAL A 263 -12.32 11.44 10.38
CA VAL A 263 -13.80 11.46 10.21
C VAL A 263 -14.21 12.48 9.15
N HIS A 264 -14.71 12.03 7.99
CA HIS A 264 -15.25 12.94 6.96
C HIS A 264 -16.80 13.09 7.07
N PRO A 265 -17.40 14.31 7.06
CA PRO A 265 -18.76 14.52 7.59
C PRO A 265 -19.96 14.09 6.73
N ARG A 266 -19.78 13.23 5.70
CA ARG A 266 -20.82 12.97 4.68
C ARG A 266 -21.11 11.52 4.30
N ARG A 267 -20.65 10.52 5.08
CA ARG A 267 -21.11 9.13 4.93
C ARG A 267 -22.60 9.03 5.34
N ARG A 268 -23.52 9.17 4.38
CA ARG A 268 -24.96 8.95 4.62
C ARG A 268 -25.23 7.45 4.75
N ARG A 269 -25.96 7.08 5.80
CA ARG A 269 -26.25 5.69 6.19
C ARG A 269 -27.30 5.05 5.29
N SER A 270 -27.23 3.73 5.15
CA SER A 270 -28.35 2.84 4.79
C SER A 270 -28.99 2.18 6.03
N THR A 271 -28.31 2.14 7.18
CA THR A 271 -28.82 1.59 8.44
C THR A 271 -29.34 2.68 9.39
N THR A 272 -30.48 2.41 10.05
CA THR A 272 -31.17 3.37 10.94
C THR A 272 -30.68 3.33 12.38
N GLU A 273 -29.74 2.44 12.70
CA GLU A 273 -29.28 2.19 14.06
C GLU A 273 -28.28 3.26 14.55
N PRO A 274 -28.36 3.74 15.81
CA PRO A 274 -27.34 4.61 16.38
C PRO A 274 -26.04 3.82 16.64
N PRO A 275 -24.86 4.45 16.54
CA PRO A 275 -23.60 3.80 16.91
C PRO A 275 -23.64 3.39 18.39
N GLU A 276 -23.11 2.21 18.70
CA GLU A 276 -22.98 1.72 20.07
C GLU A 276 -22.10 2.70 20.87
N PRO A 277 -22.51 3.15 22.07
CA PRO A 277 -21.71 4.09 22.84
C PRO A 277 -20.38 3.46 23.23
N ALA A 278 -19.28 4.15 22.91
CA ALA A 278 -17.96 3.78 23.40
C ALA A 278 -17.99 3.56 24.93
N PRO A 279 -17.22 2.58 25.46
CA PRO A 279 -17.15 2.36 26.89
C PRO A 279 -16.71 3.67 27.55
N ARG A 280 -17.33 3.95 28.70
CA ARG A 280 -17.27 5.20 29.43
C ARG A 280 -15.83 5.72 29.50
N ALA A 281 -15.62 6.97 29.06
CA ALA A 281 -14.31 7.62 29.14
C ALA A 281 -13.70 7.44 30.54
N ALA A 282 -12.42 7.09 30.56
CA ALA A 282 -11.67 6.88 31.80
C ALA A 282 -11.75 8.13 32.70
N GLU A 283 -11.64 7.92 34.01
CA GLU A 283 -11.53 9.03 34.97
C GLU A 283 -10.31 9.91 34.62
N PRO A 284 -10.38 11.23 34.89
CA PRO A 284 -9.35 12.18 34.48
C PRO A 284 -7.96 11.73 34.92
N GLU A 285 -7.02 11.81 33.98
CA GLU A 285 -5.69 11.22 34.06
C GLU A 285 -4.91 11.70 35.30
N GLN A 286 -4.25 10.76 35.98
CA GLN A 286 -3.30 11.10 37.04
C GLN A 286 -1.96 11.45 36.38
N PRO A 287 -1.47 12.70 36.48
CA PRO A 287 -0.27 13.14 35.76
C PRO A 287 0.94 12.29 36.18
N GLY A 288 1.60 11.69 35.19
CA GLY A 288 2.83 10.91 35.37
C GLY A 288 2.65 9.39 35.50
N ARG A 289 1.46 8.83 35.31
CA ARG A 289 1.24 7.38 35.22
C ARG A 289 0.95 6.97 33.76
N PRO A 290 1.59 5.94 33.19
CA PRO A 290 1.25 5.49 31.84
C PRO A 290 -0.21 5.03 31.78
N PRO A 291 -0.92 5.29 30.67
CA PRO A 291 -2.31 4.87 30.51
C PRO A 291 -2.40 3.34 30.62
N VAL A 292 -3.46 2.85 31.26
CA VAL A 292 -3.76 1.41 31.31
C VAL A 292 -4.38 1.03 29.97
N PRO A 293 -3.82 0.08 29.20
CA PRO A 293 -4.39 -0.31 27.92
C PRO A 293 -5.81 -0.86 28.06
N VAL A 294 -6.68 -0.56 27.10
CA VAL A 294 -8.06 -1.05 27.07
C VAL A 294 -8.35 -1.64 25.68
N ALA A 295 -8.90 -2.85 25.65
CA ALA A 295 -9.24 -3.50 24.39
C ALA A 295 -10.34 -2.73 23.66
N GLY A 296 -10.09 -2.47 22.38
CA GLY A 296 -10.95 -1.66 21.53
C GLY A 296 -10.92 -0.18 21.89
N ASP A 297 -9.85 0.37 22.46
CA ASP A 297 -9.75 1.81 22.76
C ASP A 297 -9.79 2.68 21.49
N ALA A 298 -9.14 2.23 20.42
CA ALA A 298 -9.07 2.86 19.11
C ALA A 298 -10.44 3.27 18.54
N SER A 299 -10.44 4.23 17.62
CA SER A 299 -11.65 4.72 16.96
C SER A 299 -12.23 3.71 15.97
N GLY A 300 -13.56 3.60 15.91
CA GLY A 300 -14.30 2.71 15.00
C GLY A 300 -15.79 2.71 15.33
N TRP A 301 -16.62 2.20 14.42
CA TRP A 301 -18.08 2.19 14.51
C TRP A 301 -18.63 0.94 15.20
N SER A 302 -17.90 -0.17 15.17
CA SER A 302 -18.20 -1.42 15.89
C SER A 302 -17.01 -1.84 16.76
N MET A 303 -17.24 -2.70 17.76
CA MET A 303 -16.15 -3.26 18.57
C MET A 303 -15.10 -4.01 17.71
N GLU A 304 -15.56 -4.73 16.68
CA GLU A 304 -14.68 -5.42 15.74
C GLU A 304 -13.77 -4.45 14.98
N GLU A 305 -14.30 -3.34 14.46
CA GLU A 305 -13.51 -2.33 13.75
C GLU A 305 -12.49 -1.65 14.66
N ARG A 306 -12.85 -1.41 15.93
CA ARG A 306 -11.97 -0.82 16.94
C ARG A 306 -10.80 -1.76 17.27
N LEU A 307 -11.08 -3.05 17.48
CA LEU A 307 -10.04 -4.06 17.71
C LEU A 307 -9.11 -4.22 16.50
N TYR A 308 -9.64 -4.20 15.27
CA TYR A 308 -8.83 -4.20 14.05
C TYR A 308 -7.91 -2.97 13.98
N ASN A 309 -8.46 -1.78 14.23
CA ASN A 309 -7.70 -0.53 14.18
C ASN A 309 -6.64 -0.46 15.29
N GLN A 310 -6.91 -1.03 16.47
CA GLN A 310 -5.93 -1.13 17.55
C GLN A 310 -4.78 -2.08 17.18
N VAL A 311 -5.07 -3.28 16.67
CA VAL A 311 -4.04 -4.21 16.16
C VAL A 311 -3.19 -3.58 15.06
N TRP A 312 -3.80 -2.79 14.17
CA TRP A 312 -3.08 -2.02 13.15
C TRP A 312 -2.18 -0.93 13.76
N GLY A 313 -2.66 -0.21 14.78
CA GLY A 313 -1.87 0.76 15.53
C GLY A 313 -0.64 0.13 16.19
N MET A 314 -0.83 -0.99 16.90
CA MET A 314 0.27 -1.76 17.50
C MET A 314 1.32 -2.21 16.47
N PHE A 315 0.88 -2.60 15.27
CA PHE A 315 1.78 -2.97 14.16
C PHE A 315 2.64 -1.79 13.71
N GLU A 316 2.01 -0.63 13.47
CA GLU A 316 2.70 0.59 13.05
C GLU A 316 3.65 1.11 14.13
N ASP A 317 3.22 1.12 15.39
CA ASP A 317 4.01 1.63 16.51
C ASP A 317 5.23 0.74 16.77
N LEU A 318 5.09 -0.59 16.67
CA LEU A 318 6.24 -1.51 16.74
C LEU A 318 7.24 -1.27 15.59
N ALA A 319 6.75 -1.10 14.35
CA ALA A 319 7.59 -0.78 13.19
C ALA A 319 8.36 0.53 13.39
N ARG A 320 7.67 1.58 13.88
CA ARG A 320 8.22 2.92 14.09
C ARG A 320 9.24 2.95 15.23
N THR A 321 8.96 2.27 16.35
CA THR A 321 9.86 2.20 17.51
C THR A 321 11.14 1.45 17.16
N VAL A 322 11.06 0.29 16.49
CA VAL A 322 12.26 -0.44 16.05
C VAL A 322 13.05 0.35 15.00
N ALA A 323 12.38 1.11 14.12
CA ALA A 323 13.06 1.99 13.18
C ALA A 323 13.83 3.12 13.86
N ALA A 324 13.26 3.73 14.90
CA ALA A 324 13.91 4.77 15.69
C ALA A 324 15.15 4.21 16.43
N TYR A 325 15.03 3.01 17.00
CA TYR A 325 16.15 2.30 17.64
C TYR A 325 17.29 2.00 16.66
N ARG A 326 17.00 1.37 15.51
CA ARG A 326 18.00 1.04 14.49
C ARG A 326 18.70 2.31 13.98
N SER A 327 17.94 3.34 13.62
CA SER A 327 18.49 4.63 13.16
C SER A 327 19.38 5.32 14.21
N ALA A 328 19.08 5.16 15.50
CA ALA A 328 19.91 5.70 16.59
C ALA A 328 21.22 4.92 16.75
N CYS A 329 21.21 3.60 16.53
CA CYS A 329 22.42 2.77 16.50
C CYS A 329 23.30 3.14 15.29
N ASP A 330 22.72 3.21 14.09
CA ASP A 330 23.43 3.60 12.86
C ASP A 330 24.08 4.99 12.99
N PHE A 331 23.40 5.93 13.67
CA PHE A 331 23.92 7.26 13.99
C PHE A 331 25.08 7.20 15.01
N ALA A 332 24.98 6.36 16.04
CA ALA A 332 26.05 6.18 17.01
C ALA A 332 27.32 5.59 16.36
N GLU A 333 27.16 4.58 15.50
CA GLU A 333 28.24 3.96 14.72
C GLU A 333 28.88 4.96 13.76
N SER A 334 28.08 5.63 12.92
CA SER A 334 28.54 6.69 11.99
C SER A 334 29.27 7.83 12.70
N ARG A 335 28.88 8.13 13.95
CA ARG A 335 29.55 9.13 14.79
C ARG A 335 30.89 8.60 15.31
N MET A 336 30.93 7.37 15.80
CA MET A 336 32.15 6.73 16.29
C MET A 336 33.20 6.67 15.20
N ASP A 337 32.85 6.20 14.00
CA ASP A 337 33.78 6.09 12.86
C ASP A 337 34.41 7.44 12.51
N ARG A 338 33.61 8.50 12.42
CA ARG A 338 34.11 9.86 12.18
C ARG A 338 35.08 10.33 13.27
N GLU A 339 34.79 10.07 14.53
CA GLU A 339 35.66 10.45 15.64
C GLU A 339 36.96 9.62 15.68
N LEU A 340 36.91 8.34 15.27
CA LEU A 340 38.09 7.49 15.08
C LEU A 340 38.96 8.00 13.92
N ASP A 341 38.37 8.39 12.79
CA ASP A 341 39.07 8.98 11.64
C ASP A 341 39.71 10.34 11.99
N GLU A 342 38.99 11.21 12.71
CA GLU A 342 39.52 12.46 13.25
C GLU A 342 40.73 12.19 14.17
N ALA A 343 40.66 11.20 15.06
CA ALA A 343 41.76 10.80 15.95
C ALA A 343 42.95 10.13 15.22
N LEU A 344 42.72 9.46 14.08
CA LEU A 344 43.78 8.85 13.25
C LEU A 344 44.42 9.83 12.26
N SER A 345 43.78 10.96 12.00
CA SER A 345 44.24 11.98 11.06
C SER A 345 45.53 12.67 11.52
N ASP A 346 45.73 12.88 12.84
CA ASP A 346 46.99 13.40 13.38
C ASP A 346 48.05 12.27 13.53
N PRO A 347 49.22 12.35 12.84
CA PRO A 347 50.30 11.39 13.00
C PRO A 347 50.79 11.19 14.44
N ARG A 348 50.63 12.18 15.32
CA ARG A 348 51.04 12.12 16.74
C ARG A 348 50.14 11.21 17.58
N HIS A 349 48.89 11.02 17.16
CA HIS A 349 47.86 10.26 17.89
C HIS A 349 47.75 8.79 17.44
N ARG A 350 48.61 8.32 16.51
CA ARG A 350 48.56 6.94 16.00
C ARG A 350 49.17 5.89 16.93
N LEU A 351 50.13 6.25 17.78
CA LEU A 351 50.93 5.30 18.58
C LEU A 351 51.18 5.76 20.03
N GLY A 352 50.43 6.73 20.54
CA GLY A 352 50.59 7.29 21.89
C GLY A 352 49.31 7.23 22.73
N ASP A 353 49.47 7.35 24.06
CA ASP A 353 48.39 7.20 25.04
C ASP A 353 47.20 8.15 24.81
N SER A 354 47.44 9.36 24.33
CA SER A 354 46.37 10.32 23.98
C SER A 354 45.47 9.82 22.84
N GLY A 355 46.05 9.05 21.90
CA GLY A 355 45.29 8.42 20.82
C GLY A 355 44.45 7.23 21.29
N ASN A 356 44.91 6.50 22.31
CA ASN A 356 44.11 5.44 22.92
C ASN A 356 42.96 6.04 23.73
N ALA A 357 43.23 7.06 24.56
CA ALA A 357 42.21 7.77 25.31
C ALA A 357 41.08 8.33 24.42
N ALA A 358 41.42 8.92 23.26
CA ALA A 358 40.42 9.42 22.31
C ALA A 358 39.54 8.30 21.71
N ARG A 359 40.12 7.12 21.41
CA ARG A 359 39.36 5.96 20.91
C ARG A 359 38.45 5.37 21.99
N ASP A 360 38.94 5.29 23.22
CA ASP A 360 38.18 4.78 24.36
C ASP A 360 37.02 5.73 24.72
N GLU A 361 37.22 7.05 24.60
CA GLU A 361 36.15 8.05 24.79
C GLU A 361 35.10 7.99 23.66
N ALA A 362 35.51 7.86 22.40
CA ALA A 362 34.59 7.70 21.27
C ALA A 362 33.72 6.44 21.42
N ARG A 363 34.32 5.33 21.85
CA ARG A 363 33.60 4.07 22.17
C ARG A 363 32.65 4.23 23.35
N ALA A 364 33.09 4.86 24.45
CA ALA A 364 32.23 5.10 25.60
C ALA A 364 30.99 5.94 25.23
N ARG A 365 31.16 6.95 24.35
CA ARG A 365 30.04 7.78 23.87
C ARG A 365 29.16 7.08 22.83
N HIS A 366 29.69 6.14 22.04
CA HIS A 366 28.89 5.21 21.24
C HIS A 366 28.01 4.32 22.13
N ASP A 367 28.63 3.65 23.11
CA ASP A 367 27.95 2.71 24.00
C ASP A 367 26.87 3.41 24.85
N GLU A 368 27.12 4.65 25.27
CA GLU A 368 26.12 5.48 25.94
C GLU A 368 24.91 5.78 25.05
N LEU A 369 25.12 6.17 23.78
CA LEU A 369 24.03 6.45 22.84
C LEU A 369 23.20 5.20 22.53
N VAL A 370 23.86 4.05 22.32
CA VAL A 370 23.18 2.76 22.09
C VAL A 370 22.41 2.33 23.34
N ALA A 371 22.95 2.52 24.54
CA ALA A 371 22.25 2.23 25.79
C ALA A 371 21.01 3.14 25.99
N GLN A 372 21.11 4.43 25.66
CA GLN A 372 19.97 5.36 25.71
C GLN A 372 18.89 4.97 24.69
N ALA A 373 19.26 4.65 23.44
CA ALA A 373 18.34 4.18 22.42
C ALA A 373 17.65 2.87 22.83
N LYS A 374 18.39 1.93 23.42
CA LYS A 374 17.85 0.68 23.94
C LYS A 374 16.87 0.89 25.09
N ALA A 375 17.16 1.81 26.02
CA ALA A 375 16.25 2.11 27.12
C ALA A 375 14.89 2.70 26.64
N VAL A 376 14.90 3.46 25.54
CA VAL A 376 13.67 3.93 24.88
C VAL A 376 12.92 2.76 24.23
N LEU A 377 13.60 1.92 23.45
CA LEU A 377 13.01 0.72 22.85
C LEU A 377 12.38 -0.20 23.91
N ASP A 378 13.10 -0.51 24.98
CA ASP A 378 12.64 -1.44 26.02
C ASP A 378 11.41 -0.90 26.78
N ARG A 379 11.29 0.43 26.94
CA ARG A 379 10.09 1.08 27.49
C ARG A 379 8.89 0.95 26.55
N ASP A 380 9.09 1.26 25.27
CA ASP A 380 8.02 1.31 24.27
C ASP A 380 7.52 -0.11 23.94
N LEU A 381 8.42 -1.10 23.93
CA LEU A 381 8.07 -2.53 23.87
C LEU A 381 7.27 -2.99 25.09
N ALA A 382 7.59 -2.51 26.30
CA ALA A 382 6.83 -2.87 27.50
C ALA A 382 5.37 -2.36 27.45
N GLN A 383 5.14 -1.19 26.85
CA GLN A 383 3.79 -0.67 26.58
C GLN A 383 3.03 -1.56 25.58
N LEU A 384 3.65 -1.89 24.43
CA LEU A 384 3.03 -2.74 23.40
C LEU A 384 2.75 -4.17 23.89
N ILE A 385 3.57 -4.71 24.80
CA ILE A 385 3.32 -5.99 25.46
C ILE A 385 2.08 -5.90 26.36
N ALA A 386 1.99 -4.87 27.20
CA ALA A 386 0.82 -4.65 28.08
C ALA A 386 -0.47 -4.43 27.28
N GLU A 387 -0.39 -3.79 26.12
CA GLU A 387 -1.51 -3.66 25.19
C GLU A 387 -1.91 -5.02 24.58
N SER A 388 -0.94 -5.80 24.10
CA SER A 388 -1.17 -7.15 23.57
C SER A 388 -1.85 -8.09 24.58
N GLU A 389 -1.46 -8.01 25.85
CA GLU A 389 -2.05 -8.79 26.96
C GLU A 389 -3.54 -8.46 27.20
N VAL A 390 -3.99 -7.24 26.87
CA VAL A 390 -5.38 -6.81 27.00
C VAL A 390 -6.17 -7.03 25.70
N VAL A 391 -5.55 -6.78 24.55
CA VAL A 391 -6.20 -6.90 23.23
C VAL A 391 -6.43 -8.35 22.84
N GLU A 392 -5.42 -9.23 22.92
CA GLU A 392 -5.55 -10.61 22.42
C GLU A 392 -6.74 -11.38 23.05
N PRO A 393 -6.99 -11.36 24.37
CA PRO A 393 -8.15 -12.02 24.97
C PRO A 393 -9.51 -11.48 24.51
N ALA A 394 -9.57 -10.23 24.05
CA ALA A 394 -10.79 -9.58 23.57
C ALA A 394 -11.06 -9.79 22.07
N LEU A 395 -10.10 -10.36 21.32
CA LEU A 395 -10.26 -10.58 19.89
C LEU A 395 -11.40 -11.56 19.58
N PRO A 396 -12.27 -11.28 18.59
CA PRO A 396 -13.26 -12.24 18.11
C PRO A 396 -12.57 -13.43 17.43
N ALA A 397 -13.28 -14.55 17.26
CA ALA A 397 -12.71 -15.78 16.69
C ALA A 397 -12.00 -15.57 15.33
N ALA A 398 -12.48 -14.64 14.49
CA ALA A 398 -11.81 -14.29 13.23
C ALA A 398 -10.38 -13.77 13.41
N TYR A 399 -10.10 -13.03 14.50
CA TYR A 399 -8.83 -12.35 14.77
C TYR A 399 -8.01 -13.04 15.87
N ALA A 400 -8.63 -13.84 16.72
CA ALA A 400 -7.97 -14.49 17.84
C ALA A 400 -7.14 -15.70 17.40
N ARG A 401 -5.99 -15.97 18.06
CA ARG A 401 -5.19 -17.19 17.82
C ARG A 401 -5.95 -18.46 18.21
N TRP A 402 -5.58 -19.63 17.68
CA TRP A 402 -6.28 -20.90 18.02
C TRP A 402 -6.23 -21.30 19.50
N ALA A 403 -5.27 -20.76 20.26
CA ALA A 403 -5.18 -20.97 21.71
C ALA A 403 -6.14 -20.08 22.53
N ASN A 404 -6.84 -19.13 21.90
CA ASN A 404 -7.72 -18.19 22.60
C ASN A 404 -9.03 -18.88 23.07
N PRO A 405 -9.48 -18.67 24.33
CA PRO A 405 -10.72 -19.22 24.86
C PRO A 405 -12.00 -18.92 24.04
N VAL A 406 -12.03 -17.88 23.21
CA VAL A 406 -13.15 -17.56 22.30
C VAL A 406 -13.53 -18.77 21.44
N TRP A 407 -12.55 -19.60 21.06
CA TRP A 407 -12.79 -20.83 20.29
C TRP A 407 -13.58 -21.90 21.06
N HIS A 408 -13.68 -21.82 22.39
CA HIS A 408 -14.55 -22.70 23.19
C HIS A 408 -15.94 -22.10 23.45
N GLY A 409 -16.14 -20.81 23.15
CA GLY A 409 -17.42 -20.13 23.27
C GLY A 409 -18.47 -20.61 22.27
N HIS A 410 -19.72 -20.18 22.46
CA HIS A 410 -20.82 -20.48 21.54
C HIS A 410 -21.42 -19.18 20.99
N GLY A 411 -21.31 -19.02 19.67
CA GLY A 411 -21.86 -17.92 18.90
C GLY A 411 -21.37 -18.04 17.47
N VAL A 412 -22.28 -18.35 16.54
CA VAL A 412 -22.02 -18.16 15.11
C VAL A 412 -22.27 -16.67 14.84
N PRO A 413 -21.33 -15.93 14.23
CA PRO A 413 -21.56 -14.52 13.88
C PRO A 413 -22.81 -14.36 13.02
N GLU A 414 -23.61 -13.32 13.28
CA GLU A 414 -24.78 -13.00 12.44
C GLU A 414 -24.35 -12.35 11.11
N GLU A 415 -23.21 -11.67 11.12
CA GLU A 415 -22.57 -11.00 9.98
C GLU A 415 -21.26 -11.71 9.61
N ALA A 416 -20.81 -11.54 8.36
CA ALA A 416 -19.47 -11.96 7.96
C ALA A 416 -18.43 -11.06 8.66
N PRO A 417 -17.25 -11.59 9.04
CA PRO A 417 -16.23 -10.79 9.73
C PRO A 417 -15.66 -9.74 8.78
N MET A 418 -15.05 -8.69 9.33
CA MET A 418 -14.38 -7.64 8.55
C MET A 418 -12.96 -8.06 8.11
N ALA A 419 -12.32 -8.99 8.83
CA ALA A 419 -10.96 -9.46 8.57
C ALA A 419 -10.72 -10.90 9.08
N LEU A 420 -9.54 -11.45 8.79
CA LEU A 420 -9.12 -12.80 9.14
C LEU A 420 -7.65 -12.80 9.59
N ARG A 421 -7.32 -13.49 10.69
CA ARG A 421 -5.91 -13.77 11.05
C ARG A 421 -5.33 -14.88 10.18
N LEU A 422 -4.22 -14.59 9.51
CA LEU A 422 -3.41 -15.59 8.78
C LEU A 422 -2.24 -16.14 9.61
N GLY A 423 -1.82 -15.41 10.64
CA GLY A 423 -0.71 -15.81 11.50
C GLY A 423 -0.27 -14.64 12.38
N ASP A 424 0.97 -14.70 12.82
CA ASP A 424 1.59 -13.71 13.71
C ASP A 424 2.80 -13.08 13.01
N LEU A 425 3.02 -11.78 13.24
CA LEU A 425 4.21 -11.04 12.81
C LEU A 425 5.05 -10.66 14.04
N HIS A 426 6.35 -10.87 13.98
CA HIS A 426 7.28 -10.34 14.98
C HIS A 426 8.59 -9.84 14.36
N LEU A 427 9.30 -8.99 15.10
CA LEU A 427 10.64 -8.49 14.76
C LEU A 427 11.71 -9.18 15.61
N PRO A 428 12.97 -9.28 15.14
CA PRO A 428 14.04 -9.99 15.84
C PRO A 428 14.44 -9.33 17.18
N GLU A 429 14.18 -8.03 17.36
CA GLU A 429 14.37 -7.31 18.61
C GLU A 429 13.50 -7.86 19.76
N ARG A 430 12.30 -8.38 19.44
CA ARG A 430 11.36 -8.91 20.43
C ARG A 430 10.46 -10.03 19.86
N PRO A 431 10.97 -11.26 19.69
CA PRO A 431 10.19 -12.37 19.12
C PRO A 431 8.97 -12.79 19.97
N ASP A 432 8.99 -12.48 21.26
CA ASP A 432 7.86 -12.75 22.17
C ASP A 432 6.64 -11.84 21.91
N LEU A 433 6.84 -10.65 21.31
CA LEU A 433 5.77 -9.71 20.98
C LEU A 433 5.23 -10.01 19.59
N ARG A 434 4.10 -10.72 19.56
CA ARG A 434 3.45 -11.20 18.34
C ARG A 434 2.25 -10.34 17.98
N ILE A 435 2.32 -9.68 16.83
CA ILE A 435 1.25 -8.87 16.26
C ILE A 435 0.39 -9.74 15.33
N PRO A 436 -0.94 -9.81 15.51
CA PRO A 436 -1.80 -10.58 14.60
C PRO A 436 -1.74 -10.06 13.15
N MET A 437 -1.42 -10.94 12.19
CA MET A 437 -1.51 -10.63 10.76
C MET A 437 -2.97 -10.71 10.31
N LEU A 438 -3.69 -9.59 10.36
CA LEU A 438 -5.07 -9.48 9.90
C LEU A 438 -5.14 -9.05 8.42
N VAL A 439 -5.86 -9.81 7.60
CA VAL A 439 -6.21 -9.43 6.22
C VAL A 439 -7.71 -9.16 6.11
N ARG A 440 -8.12 -8.16 5.33
CA ARG A 440 -9.53 -7.89 5.07
C ARG A 440 -10.18 -9.05 4.31
N VAL A 441 -11.47 -9.27 4.58
CA VAL A 441 -12.32 -10.14 3.74
C VAL A 441 -13.44 -9.30 3.09
N PRO A 442 -13.94 -9.63 1.89
CA PRO A 442 -13.50 -10.70 0.97
C PRO A 442 -12.00 -10.62 0.63
N LEU A 443 -11.32 -11.76 0.48
CA LEU A 443 -9.88 -11.80 0.23
C LEU A 443 -9.57 -11.24 -1.17
N GLU A 444 -9.14 -9.97 -1.25
CA GLU A 444 -8.81 -9.27 -2.50
C GLU A 444 -7.69 -9.94 -3.31
N ARG A 445 -6.71 -10.51 -2.62
CA ARG A 445 -5.67 -11.36 -3.20
C ARG A 445 -5.85 -12.77 -2.66
N GLY A 446 -5.82 -13.77 -3.54
CA GLY A 446 -5.74 -15.17 -3.11
C GLY A 446 -4.42 -15.46 -2.38
N LEU A 447 -4.31 -16.63 -1.76
CA LEU A 447 -3.16 -17.02 -0.95
C LEU A 447 -2.30 -18.08 -1.68
N TRP A 448 -0.98 -17.99 -1.52
CA TRP A 448 -0.02 -19.04 -1.90
C TRP A 448 0.74 -19.47 -0.65
N ILE A 449 0.47 -20.68 -0.16
CA ILE A 449 1.25 -21.31 0.92
C ILE A 449 2.35 -22.14 0.25
N ASP A 450 3.59 -21.74 0.47
CA ASP A 450 4.74 -22.41 -0.13
C ASP A 450 4.94 -23.78 0.52
N ASN A 451 5.00 -24.86 -0.26
CA ASN A 451 5.27 -26.20 0.25
C ASN A 451 6.61 -26.78 -0.23
N GLY A 452 7.38 -25.98 -0.98
CA GLY A 452 8.76 -26.22 -1.36
C GLY A 452 9.77 -25.73 -0.33
N ARG A 453 11.06 -25.99 -0.57
CA ARG A 453 12.14 -25.51 0.32
C ARG A 453 12.41 -24.03 0.09
N THR A 454 11.81 -23.16 0.91
CA THR A 454 12.18 -21.74 0.94
C THR A 454 13.63 -21.57 1.45
N GLY A 455 14.19 -20.37 1.24
CA GLY A 455 15.53 -20.01 1.75
C GLY A 455 15.61 -19.84 3.27
N SER A 456 14.51 -20.07 4.02
CA SER A 456 14.48 -19.97 5.48
C SER A 456 15.24 -21.13 6.14
N GLU A 457 15.99 -20.82 7.19
CA GLU A 457 16.66 -21.81 8.04
C GLU A 457 15.66 -22.84 8.64
N ALA A 458 14.43 -22.41 8.95
CA ALA A 458 13.38 -23.29 9.44
C ALA A 458 12.89 -24.27 8.34
N ALA A 459 12.80 -23.83 7.08
CA ALA A 459 12.45 -24.70 5.96
C ALA A 459 13.61 -25.65 5.62
N MET A 460 14.85 -25.18 5.63
CA MET A 460 16.05 -25.98 5.32
C MET A 460 16.33 -27.09 6.34
N THR A 461 15.93 -26.91 7.60
CA THR A 461 16.09 -27.92 8.67
C THR A 461 14.94 -28.92 8.74
N MET A 462 13.83 -28.68 8.05
CA MET A 462 12.68 -29.59 7.99
C MET A 462 12.77 -30.56 6.82
N ASP A 463 12.24 -31.76 7.04
CA ASP A 463 12.03 -32.75 5.98
C ASP A 463 10.92 -32.30 5.03
N THR A 464 11.06 -32.61 3.74
CA THR A 464 10.18 -32.08 2.68
C THR A 464 8.74 -32.57 2.86
N ASP A 465 8.52 -33.83 3.21
CA ASP A 465 7.18 -34.38 3.46
C ASP A 465 6.50 -33.70 4.66
N ARG A 466 7.30 -33.33 5.67
CA ARG A 466 6.82 -32.62 6.86
C ARG A 466 6.47 -31.17 6.55
N LEU A 467 7.20 -30.53 5.63
CA LEU A 467 6.91 -29.18 5.15
C LEU A 467 5.62 -29.16 4.31
N ARG A 468 5.44 -30.13 3.40
CA ARG A 468 4.18 -30.29 2.64
C ARG A 468 2.97 -30.51 3.54
N ARG A 469 3.11 -31.36 4.58
CA ARG A 469 2.06 -31.53 5.58
C ARG A 469 1.76 -30.23 6.34
N ALA A 470 2.78 -29.50 6.79
CA ALA A 470 2.58 -28.24 7.49
C ALA A 470 1.85 -27.18 6.63
N ALA A 471 2.15 -27.11 5.34
CA ALA A 471 1.47 -26.23 4.40
C ALA A 471 -0.01 -26.60 4.19
N MET A 472 -0.30 -27.90 4.09
CA MET A 472 -1.69 -28.38 3.99
C MET A 472 -2.47 -28.22 5.30
N ASP A 473 -1.83 -28.48 6.45
CA ASP A 473 -2.42 -28.26 7.79
C ASP A 473 -2.75 -26.76 8.01
N MET A 474 -1.92 -25.86 7.50
CA MET A 474 -2.15 -24.41 7.51
C MET A 474 -3.34 -24.01 6.61
N ALA A 475 -3.42 -24.55 5.39
CA ALA A 475 -4.58 -24.34 4.52
C ALA A 475 -5.90 -24.82 5.17
N VAL A 476 -5.87 -25.98 5.83
CA VAL A 476 -7.00 -26.53 6.58
C VAL A 476 -7.36 -25.63 7.77
N ALA A 477 -6.37 -25.12 8.52
CA ALA A 477 -6.62 -24.17 9.61
C ALA A 477 -7.32 -22.89 9.11
N HIS A 478 -6.89 -22.30 8.00
CA HIS A 478 -7.58 -21.13 7.42
C HIS A 478 -8.99 -21.46 6.92
N ALA A 479 -9.18 -22.62 6.28
CA ALA A 479 -10.50 -23.06 5.83
C ALA A 479 -11.48 -23.27 6.99
N VAL A 480 -11.06 -23.93 8.08
CA VAL A 480 -11.90 -24.11 9.27
C VAL A 480 -12.16 -22.79 9.98
N ARG A 481 -11.17 -21.88 10.04
CA ARG A 481 -11.36 -20.52 10.56
C ARG A 481 -12.45 -19.79 9.77
N LEU A 482 -12.33 -19.71 8.44
CA LEU A 482 -13.33 -19.10 7.55
C LEU A 482 -14.72 -19.71 7.71
N LEU A 483 -14.82 -21.05 7.73
CA LEU A 483 -16.08 -21.78 7.94
C LEU A 483 -16.72 -21.51 9.32
N ALA A 484 -15.93 -21.25 10.35
CA ALA A 484 -16.41 -21.00 11.71
C ALA A 484 -16.95 -19.58 11.92
N VAL A 485 -16.46 -18.61 11.14
CA VAL A 485 -16.75 -17.18 11.33
C VAL A 485 -17.78 -16.62 10.37
N HIS A 486 -18.19 -17.37 9.34
CA HIS A 486 -19.28 -16.97 8.45
C HIS A 486 -20.64 -17.53 8.91
N PRO A 487 -21.73 -16.78 8.75
CA PRO A 487 -23.07 -17.23 9.11
C PRO A 487 -23.57 -18.42 8.26
N GLY A 488 -23.98 -19.50 8.93
CA GLY A 488 -24.78 -20.58 8.35
C GLY A 488 -24.10 -21.35 7.22
N ASP A 489 -24.71 -21.30 6.03
CA ASP A 489 -24.23 -21.89 4.78
C ASP A 489 -23.68 -20.86 3.79
N ARG A 490 -23.55 -19.57 4.19
CA ARG A 490 -23.06 -18.48 3.31
C ARG A 490 -21.57 -18.56 2.95
N PHE A 491 -20.84 -19.55 3.46
CA PHE A 491 -19.46 -19.81 3.05
C PHE A 491 -19.25 -21.30 2.81
N SER A 492 -18.64 -21.65 1.69
CA SER A 492 -18.43 -23.00 1.21
C SER A 492 -16.97 -23.22 0.76
N VAL A 493 -16.52 -24.47 0.74
CA VAL A 493 -15.12 -24.84 0.49
C VAL A 493 -15.06 -25.96 -0.55
N HIS A 494 -14.42 -25.68 -1.67
CA HIS A 494 -14.03 -26.64 -2.70
C HIS A 494 -12.56 -27.00 -2.52
N VAL A 495 -12.21 -28.27 -2.79
CA VAL A 495 -10.83 -28.76 -2.68
C VAL A 495 -10.46 -29.52 -3.94
N ILE A 496 -9.29 -29.19 -4.50
CA ILE A 496 -8.60 -29.99 -5.51
C ILE A 496 -7.35 -30.58 -4.84
N ASP A 497 -7.22 -31.90 -4.84
CA ASP A 497 -6.06 -32.64 -4.33
C ASP A 497 -5.71 -33.74 -5.35
N ALA A 498 -4.92 -33.37 -6.35
CA ALA A 498 -4.98 -34.03 -7.65
C ALA A 498 -4.49 -35.48 -7.65
N ALA A 499 -3.39 -35.82 -6.96
CA ALA A 499 -2.96 -37.19 -6.70
C ALA A 499 -3.33 -37.69 -5.28
N GLY A 500 -4.08 -36.92 -4.49
CA GLY A 500 -4.53 -37.33 -3.15
C GLY A 500 -3.48 -37.21 -2.04
N ALA A 501 -2.42 -36.43 -2.25
CA ALA A 501 -1.31 -36.29 -1.30
C ALA A 501 -1.70 -35.49 -0.04
N GLY A 502 -2.72 -34.62 -0.14
CA GLY A 502 -3.26 -33.83 0.97
C GLY A 502 -4.28 -34.56 1.85
N ALA A 503 -4.70 -35.77 1.46
CA ALA A 503 -5.82 -36.51 2.06
C ALA A 503 -5.75 -36.66 3.59
N ALA A 504 -4.56 -36.82 4.17
CA ALA A 504 -4.38 -36.96 5.62
C ALA A 504 -4.73 -35.68 6.39
N SER A 505 -4.32 -34.50 5.87
CA SER A 505 -4.65 -33.20 6.46
C SER A 505 -6.10 -32.79 6.17
N LEU A 506 -6.65 -33.22 5.02
CA LEU A 506 -8.03 -32.96 4.62
C LEU A 506 -9.07 -33.81 5.36
N ALA A 507 -8.69 -34.94 5.95
CA ALA A 507 -9.60 -35.90 6.58
C ALA A 507 -10.61 -35.25 7.55
N PRO A 508 -10.25 -34.31 8.46
CA PRO A 508 -11.22 -33.68 9.36
C PRO A 508 -12.33 -32.89 8.63
N LEU A 509 -12.03 -32.22 7.52
CA LEU A 509 -13.01 -31.49 6.71
C LEU A 509 -13.97 -32.45 5.98
N VAL A 510 -13.43 -33.57 5.49
CA VAL A 510 -14.18 -34.61 4.78
C VAL A 510 -15.09 -35.37 5.73
N GLU A 511 -14.58 -35.81 6.89
CA GLU A 511 -15.32 -36.55 7.91
C GLU A 511 -16.43 -35.71 8.55
N ALA A 512 -16.20 -34.41 8.77
CA ALA A 512 -17.22 -33.49 9.25
C ALA A 512 -18.29 -33.16 8.20
N GLY A 513 -18.07 -33.48 6.91
CA GLY A 513 -18.99 -33.18 5.82
C GLY A 513 -19.15 -31.68 5.53
N VAL A 514 -18.08 -30.89 5.73
CA VAL A 514 -18.13 -29.41 5.60
C VAL A 514 -17.59 -28.88 4.25
N LEU A 515 -17.17 -29.75 3.35
CA LEU A 515 -16.82 -29.38 1.98
C LEU A 515 -18.07 -29.32 1.06
N ALA A 516 -17.98 -28.55 -0.02
CA ALA A 516 -19.01 -28.49 -1.07
C ALA A 516 -19.25 -29.86 -1.73
N GLY A 517 -18.18 -30.65 -1.86
CA GLY A 517 -18.17 -32.02 -2.36
C GLY A 517 -16.88 -32.74 -1.94
N PRO A 518 -16.69 -34.00 -2.36
CA PRO A 518 -15.43 -34.70 -2.11
C PRO A 518 -14.25 -34.00 -2.81
N PRO A 519 -13.03 -34.03 -2.25
CA PRO A 519 -11.85 -33.47 -2.90
C PRO A 519 -11.68 -33.99 -4.33
N ALA A 520 -11.49 -33.07 -5.27
CA ALA A 520 -11.38 -33.38 -6.68
C ALA A 520 -9.99 -33.96 -7.01
N ALA A 521 -9.98 -35.25 -7.36
CA ALA A 521 -8.78 -35.98 -7.75
C ALA A 521 -8.71 -36.23 -9.26
N GLY A 522 -7.48 -36.26 -9.80
CA GLY A 522 -7.16 -36.45 -11.22
C GLY A 522 -7.61 -35.31 -12.13
N ALA A 523 -7.06 -35.27 -13.34
CA ALA A 523 -7.31 -34.18 -14.30
C ALA A 523 -8.81 -33.93 -14.58
N ALA A 524 -9.63 -34.98 -14.65
CA ALA A 524 -11.08 -34.84 -14.85
C ALA A 524 -11.81 -34.23 -13.64
N GLY A 525 -11.29 -34.40 -12.42
CA GLY A 525 -11.77 -33.72 -11.22
C GLY A 525 -11.37 -32.24 -11.25
N VAL A 526 -10.08 -31.97 -11.48
CA VAL A 526 -9.52 -30.61 -11.65
C VAL A 526 -10.33 -29.80 -12.65
N THR A 527 -10.49 -30.32 -13.88
CA THR A 527 -11.22 -29.63 -14.96
C THR A 527 -12.65 -29.30 -14.56
N ARG A 528 -13.38 -30.25 -13.96
CA ARG A 528 -14.78 -30.06 -13.56
C ARG A 528 -14.93 -28.95 -12.52
N THR A 529 -14.14 -28.99 -11.45
CA THR A 529 -14.21 -28.01 -10.35
C THR A 529 -13.85 -26.61 -10.82
N LEU A 530 -12.85 -26.47 -11.69
CA LEU A 530 -12.50 -25.17 -12.29
C LEU A 530 -13.59 -24.68 -13.27
N GLU A 531 -14.20 -25.57 -14.05
CA GLU A 531 -15.32 -25.21 -14.95
C GLU A 531 -16.56 -24.73 -14.21
N GLU A 532 -16.91 -25.40 -13.11
CA GLU A 532 -18.01 -25.06 -12.23
C GLU A 532 -17.82 -23.67 -11.59
N LEU A 533 -16.63 -23.41 -11.02
CA LEU A 533 -16.31 -22.13 -10.40
C LEU A 533 -16.14 -20.99 -11.41
N THR A 534 -15.54 -21.23 -12.58
CA THR A 534 -15.49 -20.23 -13.66
C THR A 534 -16.91 -19.87 -14.13
N ARG A 535 -17.79 -20.86 -14.34
CA ARG A 535 -19.21 -20.61 -14.68
C ARG A 535 -19.92 -19.79 -13.61
N ARG A 536 -19.67 -20.08 -12.32
CA ARG A 536 -20.23 -19.28 -11.21
C ARG A 536 -19.77 -17.83 -11.31
N VAL A 537 -18.46 -17.59 -11.47
CA VAL A 537 -17.90 -16.23 -11.60
C VAL A 537 -18.55 -15.49 -12.76
N ASP A 538 -18.60 -16.08 -13.96
CA ASP A 538 -19.22 -15.48 -15.14
C ASP A 538 -20.68 -15.08 -14.88
N LEU A 539 -21.50 -15.99 -14.33
CA LEU A 539 -22.93 -15.75 -14.09
C LEU A 539 -23.17 -14.69 -13.00
N VAL A 540 -22.44 -14.73 -11.89
CA VAL A 540 -22.56 -13.74 -10.81
C VAL A 540 -22.07 -12.36 -11.27
N GLN A 541 -20.96 -12.29 -12.01
CA GLN A 541 -20.51 -11.03 -12.62
C GLN A 541 -21.54 -10.45 -13.60
N MET A 542 -22.16 -11.29 -14.43
CA MET A 542 -23.23 -10.86 -15.34
C MET A 542 -24.44 -10.30 -14.59
N ALA A 543 -24.90 -11.00 -13.55
CA ALA A 543 -26.03 -10.57 -12.73
C ALA A 543 -25.74 -9.25 -11.97
N VAL A 544 -24.55 -9.12 -11.38
CA VAL A 544 -24.11 -7.89 -10.70
C VAL A 544 -23.97 -6.72 -11.68
N ARG A 545 -23.39 -6.93 -12.87
CA ARG A 545 -23.27 -5.89 -13.92
C ARG A 545 -24.64 -5.48 -14.49
N ALA A 546 -25.61 -6.39 -14.55
CA ALA A 546 -26.98 -6.10 -14.94
C ALA A 546 -27.81 -5.42 -13.83
N GLY A 547 -27.35 -5.48 -12.58
CA GLY A 547 -28.08 -5.00 -11.41
C GLY A 547 -29.26 -5.88 -11.00
N ALA A 548 -29.23 -7.17 -11.38
CA ALA A 548 -30.30 -8.15 -11.15
C ALA A 548 -29.74 -9.45 -10.53
N PRO A 549 -29.21 -9.42 -9.29
CA PRO A 549 -28.71 -10.61 -8.58
C PRO A 549 -29.80 -11.68 -8.36
N GLU A 550 -31.07 -11.30 -8.36
CA GLU A 550 -32.24 -12.20 -8.25
C GLU A 550 -32.49 -13.05 -9.50
N ASP A 551 -31.96 -12.66 -10.67
CA ASP A 551 -32.09 -13.40 -11.93
C ASP A 551 -31.06 -14.54 -12.05
N LEU A 552 -30.27 -14.80 -11.01
CA LEU A 552 -29.34 -15.92 -10.98
C LEU A 552 -30.06 -17.27 -11.14
N PRO A 553 -29.54 -18.20 -11.97
CA PRO A 553 -30.10 -19.54 -12.08
C PRO A 553 -30.13 -20.25 -10.71
N ALA A 554 -31.21 -20.96 -10.41
CA ALA A 554 -31.42 -21.60 -9.12
C ALA A 554 -30.41 -22.73 -8.77
N ASP A 555 -29.56 -23.13 -9.72
CA ASP A 555 -28.43 -24.04 -9.52
C ASP A 555 -27.11 -23.33 -9.15
N VAL A 556 -27.08 -21.99 -9.11
CA VAL A 556 -25.91 -21.20 -8.73
C VAL A 556 -25.90 -20.96 -7.23
N ASP A 557 -24.89 -21.50 -6.55
CA ASP A 557 -24.64 -21.22 -5.13
C ASP A 557 -24.18 -19.77 -4.93
N THR A 558 -24.95 -19.00 -4.16
CA THR A 558 -24.68 -17.59 -3.82
C THR A 558 -23.78 -17.44 -2.59
N ALA A 559 -23.46 -18.52 -1.88
CA ALA A 559 -22.44 -18.51 -0.82
C ALA A 559 -21.07 -18.11 -1.37
N ASP A 560 -20.27 -17.44 -0.55
CA ASP A 560 -18.86 -17.21 -0.80
C ASP A 560 -18.11 -18.56 -0.81
N GLN A 561 -17.08 -18.68 -1.65
CA GLN A 561 -16.39 -19.93 -1.95
C GLN A 561 -14.90 -19.79 -1.71
N LEU A 562 -14.30 -20.74 -1.01
CA LEU A 562 -12.86 -20.96 -0.99
C LEU A 562 -12.51 -22.16 -1.86
N LEU A 563 -11.68 -21.96 -2.89
CA LEU A 563 -11.03 -23.03 -3.63
C LEU A 563 -9.64 -23.28 -3.04
N ILE A 564 -9.45 -24.42 -2.38
CA ILE A 564 -8.13 -24.93 -2.00
C ILE A 564 -7.58 -25.77 -3.16
N VAL A 565 -6.37 -25.45 -3.60
CA VAL A 565 -5.63 -26.18 -4.64
C VAL A 565 -4.37 -26.77 -4.04
N HIS A 566 -4.30 -28.10 -3.98
CA HIS A 566 -3.15 -28.86 -3.53
C HIS A 566 -2.62 -29.76 -4.66
N ASP A 567 -1.34 -30.14 -4.55
CA ASP A 567 -0.65 -31.05 -5.47
C ASP A 567 -0.56 -30.53 -6.93
N PHE A 568 -0.65 -29.21 -7.10
CA PHE A 568 -0.20 -28.55 -8.32
C PHE A 568 1.32 -28.78 -8.47
N PRO A 569 1.82 -29.29 -9.61
CA PRO A 569 1.19 -29.30 -10.94
C PRO A 569 0.44 -30.57 -11.38
N HIS A 570 0.35 -31.63 -10.58
CA HIS A 570 -0.19 -32.91 -11.03
C HIS A 570 -1.65 -32.79 -11.49
N GLY A 571 -1.95 -33.28 -12.69
CA GLY A 571 -3.31 -33.25 -13.25
C GLY A 571 -3.80 -31.88 -13.77
N PHE A 572 -2.94 -30.85 -13.81
CA PHE A 572 -3.26 -29.55 -14.41
C PHE A 572 -2.72 -29.45 -15.85
N ASP A 573 -3.50 -28.83 -16.74
CA ASP A 573 -3.06 -28.41 -18.06
C ASP A 573 -2.98 -26.87 -18.15
N ASP A 574 -2.46 -26.33 -19.26
CA ASP A 574 -2.35 -24.88 -19.48
C ASP A 574 -3.71 -24.16 -19.35
N ARG A 575 -4.81 -24.86 -19.68
CA ARG A 575 -6.18 -24.36 -19.56
C ARG A 575 -6.62 -24.28 -18.10
N ALA A 576 -6.24 -25.25 -17.27
CA ALA A 576 -6.46 -25.23 -15.83
C ALA A 576 -5.68 -24.08 -15.19
N VAL A 577 -4.41 -23.84 -15.56
CA VAL A 577 -3.63 -22.68 -15.07
C VAL A 577 -4.25 -21.36 -15.51
N THR A 578 -4.71 -21.25 -16.76
CA THR A 578 -5.44 -20.07 -17.26
C THR A 578 -6.72 -19.82 -16.44
N ARG A 579 -7.45 -20.88 -16.04
CA ARG A 579 -8.63 -20.77 -15.17
C ARG A 579 -8.27 -20.39 -13.74
N LEU A 580 -7.21 -20.95 -13.16
CA LEU A 580 -6.74 -20.57 -11.83
C LEU A 580 -6.40 -19.08 -11.78
N ARG A 581 -5.73 -18.56 -12.81
CA ARG A 581 -5.50 -17.12 -12.96
C ARG A 581 -6.81 -16.32 -13.06
N TYR A 582 -7.74 -16.75 -13.91
CA TYR A 582 -9.04 -16.08 -14.00
C TYR A 582 -9.78 -16.05 -12.65
N LEU A 583 -9.78 -17.15 -11.90
CA LEU A 583 -10.36 -17.21 -10.55
C LEU A 583 -9.60 -16.34 -9.53
N ALA A 584 -8.28 -16.18 -9.67
CA ALA A 584 -7.49 -15.29 -8.81
C ALA A 584 -7.75 -13.80 -9.10
N ASP A 585 -7.85 -13.43 -10.39
CA ASP A 585 -7.97 -12.05 -10.85
C ASP A 585 -9.45 -11.54 -10.75
N GLU A 586 -10.44 -12.38 -11.06
CA GLU A 586 -11.86 -11.98 -11.23
C GLU A 586 -12.81 -12.60 -10.18
N GLY A 587 -12.37 -13.66 -9.48
CA GLY A 587 -13.14 -14.36 -8.46
C GLY A 587 -13.43 -13.55 -7.19
N PRO A 588 -12.46 -12.81 -6.59
CA PRO A 588 -12.68 -12.08 -5.35
C PRO A 588 -13.85 -11.10 -5.38
N ALA A 589 -14.06 -10.43 -6.52
CA ALA A 589 -15.14 -9.47 -6.72
C ALA A 589 -16.57 -10.07 -6.66
N VAL A 590 -16.67 -11.40 -6.71
CA VAL A 590 -17.92 -12.18 -6.64
C VAL A 590 -17.85 -13.32 -5.61
N GLY A 591 -16.97 -13.18 -4.61
CA GLY A 591 -16.91 -14.12 -3.50
C GLY A 591 -16.29 -15.48 -3.84
N VAL A 592 -15.34 -15.55 -4.79
CA VAL A 592 -14.52 -16.76 -5.01
C VAL A 592 -13.07 -16.48 -4.67
N HIS A 593 -12.57 -17.12 -3.62
CA HIS A 593 -11.21 -16.96 -3.12
C HIS A 593 -10.36 -18.19 -3.48
N LEU A 594 -9.11 -17.94 -3.89
CA LEU A 594 -8.14 -18.99 -4.21
C LEU A 594 -7.12 -19.14 -3.08
N LEU A 595 -6.86 -20.37 -2.65
CA LEU A 595 -5.75 -20.73 -1.76
C LEU A 595 -4.96 -21.86 -2.44
N MET A 596 -3.75 -21.57 -2.90
CA MET A 596 -2.83 -22.54 -3.48
C MET A 596 -1.85 -23.05 -2.43
N VAL A 597 -1.59 -24.36 -2.43
CA VAL A 597 -0.58 -25.04 -1.63
C VAL A 597 0.34 -25.79 -2.59
N ALA A 598 1.47 -25.19 -2.94
CA ALA A 598 2.31 -25.66 -4.04
C ALA A 598 3.78 -25.23 -3.89
N ASP A 599 4.66 -25.98 -4.56
CA ASP A 599 6.09 -25.70 -4.68
C ASP A 599 6.31 -24.93 -6.00
N ARG A 600 6.93 -23.75 -5.92
CA ARG A 600 7.20 -22.94 -7.11
C ARG A 600 8.17 -23.64 -8.07
N ASP A 601 9.14 -24.38 -7.54
CA ASP A 601 10.19 -25.00 -8.36
C ASP A 601 9.64 -26.22 -9.11
N GLU A 602 8.76 -27.01 -8.49
CA GLU A 602 8.03 -28.09 -9.19
C GLU A 602 7.07 -27.54 -10.26
N ALA A 603 6.45 -26.40 -9.99
CA ALA A 603 5.56 -25.72 -10.91
C ALA A 603 6.29 -24.97 -12.05
N SER A 604 7.62 -24.84 -12.00
CA SER A 604 8.40 -24.00 -12.94
C SER A 604 8.21 -24.34 -14.42
N ALA A 605 7.76 -25.57 -14.74
CA ALA A 605 7.44 -26.02 -16.10
C ALA A 605 6.36 -25.18 -16.83
N TYR A 606 5.44 -24.51 -16.12
CA TYR A 606 4.43 -23.63 -16.74
C TYR A 606 4.98 -22.23 -17.08
N GLY A 607 6.20 -21.91 -16.62
CA GLY A 607 6.96 -20.71 -16.99
C GLY A 607 6.12 -19.42 -17.04
N PRO A 608 5.94 -18.78 -18.21
CA PRO A 608 5.21 -17.52 -18.34
C PRO A 608 3.74 -17.53 -17.89
N LEU A 609 3.10 -18.70 -17.75
CA LEU A 609 1.70 -18.78 -17.28
C LEU A 609 1.59 -18.78 -15.76
N LEU A 610 2.57 -19.38 -15.06
CA LEU A 610 2.61 -19.40 -13.60
C LEU A 610 2.99 -18.03 -13.03
N ASP A 611 3.95 -17.35 -13.67
CA ASP A 611 4.60 -16.17 -13.13
C ASP A 611 3.64 -14.98 -12.84
N PRO A 612 2.58 -14.73 -13.65
CA PRO A 612 1.54 -13.75 -13.31
C PRO A 612 0.63 -14.21 -12.16
N LEU A 613 0.17 -15.47 -12.18
CA LEU A 613 -0.69 -16.06 -11.14
C LEU A 613 0.01 -16.02 -9.77
N TRP A 614 1.28 -16.41 -9.71
CA TRP A 614 2.07 -16.39 -8.48
C TRP A 614 2.29 -14.96 -7.95
N ARG A 615 2.31 -13.93 -8.83
CA ARG A 615 2.43 -12.52 -8.42
C ARG A 615 1.11 -11.90 -7.93
N SER A 616 -0.06 -12.40 -8.37
CA SER A 616 -1.35 -11.90 -7.86
C SER A 616 -1.73 -12.47 -6.49
N LEU A 617 -1.03 -13.50 -6.01
CA LEU A 617 -1.30 -14.16 -4.73
C LEU A 617 -0.38 -13.65 -3.59
N MET A 618 -0.93 -13.55 -2.39
CA MET A 618 -0.17 -13.26 -1.17
C MET A 618 0.61 -14.50 -0.73
N ARG A 619 1.92 -14.38 -0.55
CA ARG A 619 2.79 -15.50 -0.14
C ARG A 619 2.82 -15.69 1.37
N LEU A 620 2.62 -16.94 1.79
CA LEU A 620 2.71 -17.39 3.18
C LEU A 620 3.70 -18.56 3.25
N SER A 621 4.43 -18.65 4.37
CA SER A 621 5.32 -19.77 4.66
C SER A 621 4.69 -20.65 5.75
N PRO A 622 4.74 -21.99 5.64
CA PRO A 622 4.20 -22.91 6.64
C PRO A 622 5.10 -23.09 7.87
N VAL A 623 6.18 -22.31 7.94
CA VAL A 623 7.17 -22.24 9.02
C VAL A 623 7.55 -20.78 9.24
N PRO A 624 8.19 -20.43 10.38
CA PRO A 624 8.76 -19.10 10.58
C PRO A 624 9.68 -18.67 9.43
N ASP A 625 9.34 -17.57 8.77
CA ASP A 625 10.06 -17.04 7.61
C ASP A 625 9.94 -15.51 7.56
N ASN A 626 10.98 -14.81 7.11
CA ASN A 626 11.09 -13.34 7.18
C ASN A 626 10.84 -12.65 5.82
N HIS A 627 9.96 -13.24 5.01
CA HIS A 627 9.68 -12.84 3.63
C HIS A 627 8.68 -11.70 3.48
N LEU A 628 8.07 -11.21 4.58
CA LEU A 628 7.13 -10.09 4.57
C LEU A 628 7.83 -8.79 5.00
N ALA A 629 7.49 -7.67 4.36
CA ALA A 629 7.98 -6.35 4.71
C ALA A 629 6.83 -5.41 5.11
N ASP A 630 7.05 -4.52 6.08
CA ASP A 630 6.05 -3.50 6.43
C ASP A 630 6.00 -2.34 5.42
N PRO A 631 4.84 -1.66 5.30
CA PRO A 631 4.66 -0.57 4.35
C PRO A 631 5.28 0.78 4.74
N TRP A 632 5.91 0.92 5.91
CA TRP A 632 6.37 2.23 6.41
C TRP A 632 7.88 2.41 6.30
N VAL A 633 8.62 1.40 6.77
CA VAL A 633 10.08 1.40 6.92
C VAL A 633 10.68 0.24 6.13
N GLY A 634 9.92 -0.83 5.88
CA GLY A 634 10.37 -1.99 5.13
C GLY A 634 11.26 -2.94 5.95
N HIS A 635 11.01 -3.06 7.26
CA HIS A 635 11.65 -4.11 8.04
C HIS A 635 11.20 -5.47 7.52
N ALA A 636 12.08 -6.47 7.54
CA ALA A 636 11.70 -7.86 7.33
C ALA A 636 11.04 -8.41 8.61
N TRP A 637 9.76 -8.75 8.52
CA TRP A 637 8.97 -9.32 9.60
C TRP A 637 8.96 -10.84 9.50
N THR A 638 9.19 -11.51 10.63
CA THR A 638 9.04 -12.96 10.70
C THR A 638 7.55 -13.27 10.82
N PHE A 639 7.03 -13.95 9.82
CA PHE A 639 5.68 -14.52 9.80
C PHE A 639 5.71 -15.90 10.48
N GLU A 640 4.84 -16.12 11.47
CA GLU A 640 4.63 -17.41 12.13
C GLU A 640 3.18 -17.90 11.92
N PRO A 641 2.95 -19.11 11.38
CA PRO A 641 1.60 -19.66 11.20
C PRO A 641 0.83 -19.86 12.51
N ASP A 642 -0.41 -19.36 12.58
CA ASP A 642 -1.33 -19.69 13.67
C ASP A 642 -2.02 -21.03 13.40
N LEU A 643 -1.43 -22.10 13.94
CA LEU A 643 -1.96 -23.47 13.89
C LEU A 643 -2.60 -23.87 15.22
N PRO A 644 -3.62 -24.77 15.21
CA PRO A 644 -4.17 -25.36 16.43
C PRO A 644 -3.08 -25.92 17.37
N PRO A 645 -3.11 -25.63 18.68
CA PRO A 645 -2.10 -26.13 19.62
C PRO A 645 -2.01 -27.66 19.59
N ARG A 646 -0.78 -28.21 19.58
CA ARG A 646 -0.57 -29.66 19.47
C ARG A 646 -1.28 -30.42 20.59
N GLY A 647 -2.09 -31.40 20.21
CA GLY A 647 -2.92 -32.19 21.15
C GLY A 647 -4.23 -31.52 21.57
N SER A 648 -4.54 -30.31 21.09
CA SER A 648 -5.83 -29.68 21.29
C SER A 648 -6.90 -30.28 20.38
N ARG A 649 -8.12 -30.44 20.91
CA ARG A 649 -9.32 -30.82 20.13
C ARG A 649 -10.09 -29.62 19.58
N VAL A 650 -9.51 -28.41 19.62
CA VAL A 650 -10.20 -27.17 19.20
C VAL A 650 -10.67 -27.20 17.74
N LEU A 651 -9.88 -27.80 16.84
CA LEU A 651 -10.26 -27.94 15.41
C LEU A 651 -11.45 -28.89 15.24
N GLU A 652 -11.41 -30.07 15.87
CA GLU A 652 -12.50 -31.06 15.89
C GLU A 652 -13.80 -30.46 16.46
N GLN A 653 -13.73 -29.81 17.62
CA GLN A 653 -14.88 -29.15 18.26
C GLN A 653 -15.47 -28.02 17.40
N THR A 654 -14.63 -27.34 16.63
CA THR A 654 -15.07 -26.30 15.69
C THR A 654 -15.79 -26.91 14.49
N LEU A 655 -15.23 -27.98 13.92
CA LEU A 655 -15.85 -28.76 12.84
C LEU A 655 -17.18 -29.41 13.25
N GLU A 656 -17.26 -30.00 14.44
CA GLU A 656 -18.50 -30.56 15.01
C GLU A 656 -19.61 -29.50 15.10
N ARG A 657 -19.26 -28.26 15.52
CA ARG A 657 -20.19 -27.12 15.58
C ARG A 657 -20.60 -26.64 14.18
N ILE A 658 -19.67 -26.43 13.25
CA ILE A 658 -19.97 -26.05 11.86
C ILE A 658 -20.94 -27.05 11.23
N ALA A 659 -20.66 -28.35 11.39
CA ALA A 659 -21.51 -29.41 10.87
C ALA A 659 -22.90 -29.45 11.54
N ALA A 660 -23.00 -29.12 12.84
CA ALA A 660 -24.29 -28.98 13.52
C ALA A 660 -25.10 -27.79 13.00
N THR A 661 -24.48 -26.61 12.86
CA THR A 661 -25.12 -25.40 12.31
C THR A 661 -25.66 -25.65 10.90
N ARG A 662 -24.84 -26.24 10.01
CA ARG A 662 -25.23 -26.53 8.63
C ARG A 662 -26.35 -27.58 8.50
N ARG A 663 -26.40 -28.56 9.41
CA ARG A 663 -27.53 -29.52 9.49
C ARG A 663 -28.84 -28.85 9.93
N ASN A 664 -28.77 -27.76 10.69
CA ASN A 664 -29.95 -26.99 11.11
C ASN A 664 -30.36 -25.91 10.10
N ALA A 665 -29.43 -25.46 9.24
CA ALA A 665 -29.69 -24.47 8.20
C ALA A 665 -30.31 -25.09 6.93
N ARG A 666 -29.95 -26.34 6.59
CA ARG A 666 -30.59 -27.09 5.49
C ARG A 666 -31.98 -27.61 5.92
N PRO A 667 -33.07 -27.25 5.22
CA PRO A 667 -34.44 -27.66 5.56
C PRO A 667 -34.75 -29.13 5.22
#